data_AF-A0A8J1MQ17-F1
#
_entry.id   AF-A0A8J1MQ17-F1
#
_cell.length_a   1.000
_cell.length_b   1.000
_cell.length_c   1.000
_cell.angle_alpha   90.00
_cell.angle_beta   90.00
_cell.angle_gamma   90.00
#
_symmetry.space_group_name_H-M   'P 1'
#
loop_
_entity.id
_entity.type
_entity.pdbx_description
1 polymer ?
#
loop_
_entity_poly.entity_id
_entity_poly.type
_entity_poly.pdbx_seq_one_letter_code
_entity_poly.pdbx_strand_id
1 'polypeptide(L)'
;MPWLGSLPLLLCWALLAGMLHLGQGQVFMDYSYDLEEVVEETIDYKDPCKAAAFWGDIALDEEDLANFKIDRIVDLTKHTIHTVSGAATNISRPEKGRRTRKERRRSREKRASTSRPERVWPDGVIPYVISGNFSGSQRAIFRQAMRHWEKHTCVTFLERTDEDSYIVFTYRPCGCCSYVGRRGGGPQAISIGKNCDKFGIVVHELGHVIGFWHEHTRPDRDDHVSIIRENIQPGQEYNFLKMEPEEVESLGETYDFDSIMHYARNTFSRGIFLDTILPKYDVNGVRPPIGQRTRLSSGDVAQARKLYKCPACGETLQDSQGNFSSPGFPNGYSAYMHCVWRLSVTPGEKIILNFTSLDLYRSRLCWYDYIEVRDGFWKKAPLRGRFCGDKIPESIISTESRLWIEFRSSSNWVGKGFQAVYEALCGGEVKKDSGHIQSPNYPDDYRPNKACVWKLSVSEGFHVGISFQSFEIERHDSCAYDYLEIRDGSSETSPLVGRFCGYDKPDDIKSSTNQLWIKFVSDGSINKAGFSLNYFKEVDECSRPNNGGCEQRCVNTLGSYKCACDPGYELGQDKKSCEAACGGFLTKLNGSINSPGWPKEYPPNKNCIWQLVAPTQYRISLKFDQFETEGNDVCKYDFVEVRSGLTSDSKLHGKFCGSELPAVITSQYNNMRIEFKSDNTVSKKGFQANFFSEKKNNIQKLQQLNEVNRGQQNQAPKRVRPRMRLRTVKKTRPP
;
A
#
# COMPACT_ATOMS: atom_id res chain seq x y z
N MET A 1 72.68 -8.61 -21.74
CA MET A 1 72.25 -9.51 -22.83
C MET A 1 71.62 -10.74 -22.21
N PRO A 2 70.60 -11.37 -22.84
CA PRO A 2 69.80 -10.93 -24.01
C PRO A 2 68.53 -10.16 -23.54
N TRP A 3 68.17 -8.96 -24.05
CA TRP A 3 67.63 -8.58 -25.39
C TRP A 3 66.10 -8.78 -25.48
N LEU A 4 65.27 -7.70 -25.45
CA LEU A 4 64.97 -6.67 -26.48
C LEU A 4 63.97 -7.17 -27.56
N GLY A 5 62.89 -6.47 -27.95
CA GLY A 5 62.29 -5.19 -27.50
C GLY A 5 61.28 -4.60 -28.53
N SER A 6 60.66 -3.46 -28.17
CA SER A 6 60.10 -2.40 -29.06
C SER A 6 58.62 -2.40 -29.55
N LEU A 7 58.02 -1.19 -29.47
CA LEU A 7 56.76 -0.70 -30.09
C LEU A 7 57.03 -0.07 -31.50
N PRO A 8 56.31 0.98 -31.99
CA PRO A 8 54.99 1.04 -32.65
C PRO A 8 55.06 1.73 -34.07
N LEU A 9 53.90 2.03 -34.70
CA LEU A 9 53.58 3.18 -35.60
C LEU A 9 52.18 2.92 -36.21
N LEU A 10 51.29 3.88 -36.51
CA LEU A 10 51.33 5.14 -37.28
C LEU A 10 50.26 6.13 -36.69
N LEU A 11 50.05 7.41 -37.09
CA LEU A 11 50.65 8.28 -38.11
C LEU A 11 50.53 9.79 -37.69
N CYS A 12 51.26 10.62 -38.42
CA CYS A 12 51.42 12.08 -38.44
C CYS A 12 50.28 12.84 -39.18
N TRP A 13 49.82 14.05 -38.78
CA TRP A 13 50.38 15.44 -38.83
C TRP A 13 50.24 16.20 -40.17
N ALA A 14 49.68 17.42 -40.13
CA ALA A 14 50.03 18.60 -40.97
C ALA A 14 49.33 19.90 -40.48
N LEU A 15 49.90 21.09 -40.76
CA LEU A 15 49.53 22.39 -40.17
C LEU A 15 49.25 23.53 -41.19
N LEU A 16 48.23 24.34 -40.87
CA LEU A 16 48.10 25.82 -41.01
C LEU A 16 48.14 26.59 -42.36
N ALA A 17 46.97 27.18 -42.70
CA ALA A 17 46.73 28.49 -43.33
C ALA A 17 45.24 28.92 -43.07
N GLY A 18 44.76 30.18 -43.21
CA GLY A 18 45.45 31.45 -43.51
C GLY A 18 44.58 32.73 -43.70
N MET A 19 43.55 32.98 -42.86
CA MET A 19 42.67 34.19 -42.80
C MET A 19 41.74 34.57 -43.98
N LEU A 20 40.44 34.80 -43.70
CA LEU A 20 39.68 36.05 -44.02
C LEU A 20 38.26 36.04 -43.40
N HIS A 21 37.66 37.24 -43.20
CA HIS A 21 36.42 37.49 -42.43
C HIS A 21 35.09 37.15 -43.15
N LEU A 22 34.06 36.73 -42.39
CA LEU A 22 32.77 37.44 -42.17
C LEU A 22 31.73 36.54 -41.45
N GLY A 23 30.81 37.15 -40.68
CA GLY A 23 29.50 36.53 -40.36
C GLY A 23 29.21 36.16 -38.90
N GLN A 24 28.29 36.90 -38.29
CA GLN A 24 27.74 36.80 -36.92
C GLN A 24 27.22 35.41 -36.48
N GLY A 25 27.19 35.17 -35.16
CA GLY A 25 26.24 34.22 -34.53
C GLY A 25 26.80 33.30 -33.46
N GLN A 26 27.23 33.82 -32.31
CA GLN A 26 27.73 33.00 -31.19
C GLN A 26 26.66 32.82 -30.11
N VAL A 27 25.98 31.67 -30.12
CA VAL A 27 25.15 31.21 -28.99
C VAL A 27 26.06 30.41 -28.05
N PHE A 28 26.20 30.87 -26.80
CA PHE A 28 26.82 30.07 -25.75
C PHE A 28 25.83 29.00 -25.28
N MET A 29 26.26 27.73 -25.29
CA MET A 29 25.54 26.65 -24.61
C MET A 29 25.87 26.72 -23.12
N ASP A 30 24.87 27.04 -22.33
CA ASP A 30 24.94 27.01 -20.86
C ASP A 30 24.74 25.57 -20.37
N TYR A 31 25.60 25.11 -19.46
CA TYR A 31 25.53 23.74 -18.92
C TYR A 31 24.72 23.76 -17.62
N SER A 32 23.38 23.71 -17.76
CA SER A 32 22.49 23.45 -16.63
C SER A 32 22.76 22.05 -16.08
N TYR A 33 23.12 21.96 -14.80
CA TYR A 33 23.05 20.72 -14.03
C TYR A 33 21.62 20.58 -13.51
N ASP A 34 20.82 19.78 -14.19
CA ASP A 34 19.46 19.49 -13.74
C ASP A 34 19.53 18.65 -12.46
N LEU A 35 19.20 19.28 -11.33
CA LEU A 35 18.99 18.61 -10.06
C LEU A 35 17.72 17.77 -10.16
N GLU A 36 17.86 16.45 -10.07
CA GLU A 36 16.73 15.55 -9.83
C GLU A 36 16.02 15.97 -8.54
N GLU A 37 14.87 16.64 -8.68
CA GLU A 37 13.90 16.72 -7.61
C GLU A 37 13.56 15.30 -7.18
N VAL A 38 13.45 15.06 -5.87
CA VAL A 38 12.66 13.92 -5.37
C VAL A 38 11.19 14.28 -5.57
N VAL A 39 10.77 14.26 -6.83
CA VAL A 39 9.38 14.16 -7.22
C VAL A 39 8.92 12.83 -6.64
N GLU A 40 7.90 12.86 -5.77
CA GLU A 40 7.06 11.69 -5.57
C GLU A 40 6.43 11.42 -6.94
N GLU A 41 7.05 10.56 -7.76
CA GLU A 41 6.68 10.36 -9.16
C GLU A 41 5.17 10.22 -9.25
N THR A 42 4.50 11.26 -9.75
CA THR A 42 3.09 11.19 -10.08
C THR A 42 3.01 10.39 -11.37
N ILE A 43 3.17 9.06 -11.23
CA ILE A 43 3.07 8.09 -12.31
C ILE A 43 1.82 8.46 -13.11
N ASP A 44 2.00 8.88 -14.35
CA ASP A 44 0.87 9.26 -15.18
C ASP A 44 0.16 7.99 -15.62
N TYR A 45 -0.94 7.70 -14.93
CA TYR A 45 -1.76 6.51 -15.14
C TYR A 45 -3.17 6.90 -15.57
N LYS A 46 -3.80 5.98 -16.31
CA LYS A 46 -5.24 6.07 -16.61
C LYS A 46 -6.01 5.97 -15.28
N ASP A 47 -6.43 7.13 -14.77
CA ASP A 47 -7.08 7.29 -13.47
C ASP A 47 -8.60 7.07 -13.62
N PRO A 48 -9.17 5.97 -13.09
CA PRO A 48 -10.59 5.68 -13.26
C PRO A 48 -11.46 6.76 -12.61
N CYS A 49 -10.98 7.52 -11.63
CA CYS A 49 -11.71 8.66 -11.06
C CYS A 49 -11.79 9.89 -11.97
N LYS A 50 -11.03 9.92 -13.07
CA LYS A 50 -11.07 10.96 -14.11
C LYS A 50 -11.71 10.45 -15.41
N ALA A 51 -12.37 9.29 -15.37
CA ALA A 51 -13.05 8.70 -16.52
C ALA A 51 -14.09 9.65 -17.12
N ALA A 52 -14.28 9.56 -18.44
CA ALA A 52 -15.20 10.41 -19.18
C ALA A 52 -16.67 10.11 -18.83
N ALA A 53 -16.96 8.87 -18.41
CA ALA A 53 -18.20 8.49 -17.77
C ALA A 53 -18.02 7.28 -16.85
N PHE A 54 -19.08 6.95 -16.11
CA PHE A 54 -19.17 5.74 -15.30
C PHE A 54 -20.39 4.91 -15.69
N TRP A 55 -20.26 3.59 -15.57
CA TRP A 55 -21.37 2.64 -15.64
C TRP A 55 -21.38 1.82 -14.34
N GLY A 56 -21.84 2.46 -13.26
CA GLY A 56 -21.65 1.97 -11.90
C GLY A 56 -20.26 2.32 -11.37
N ASP A 57 -19.56 1.32 -10.87
CA ASP A 57 -18.13 1.31 -10.53
C ASP A 57 -17.22 1.08 -11.75
N ILE A 58 -17.77 0.83 -12.95
CA ILE A 58 -16.97 0.71 -14.17
C ILE A 58 -16.62 2.10 -14.73
N ALA A 59 -15.33 2.38 -14.83
CA ALA A 59 -14.78 3.56 -15.50
C ALA A 59 -14.78 3.40 -17.04
N LEU A 60 -15.28 4.42 -17.75
CA LEU A 60 -15.32 4.47 -19.22
C LEU A 60 -14.45 5.61 -19.76
N ASP A 61 -13.59 5.31 -20.73
CA ASP A 61 -12.81 6.30 -21.47
C ASP A 61 -13.55 6.86 -22.70
N GLU A 62 -12.92 7.81 -23.41
CA GLU A 62 -13.53 8.43 -24.60
C GLU A 62 -13.73 7.43 -25.76
N GLU A 63 -12.88 6.40 -25.85
CA GLU A 63 -13.01 5.34 -26.86
C GLU A 63 -14.21 4.45 -26.54
N ASP A 64 -14.38 4.06 -25.28
CA ASP A 64 -15.57 3.37 -24.79
C ASP A 64 -16.85 4.17 -25.15
N LEU A 65 -16.89 5.46 -24.82
CA LEU A 65 -18.04 6.35 -25.10
C LEU A 65 -18.39 6.44 -26.59
N ALA A 66 -17.39 6.63 -27.45
CA ALA A 66 -17.57 6.69 -28.90
C ALA A 66 -18.14 5.38 -29.46
N ASN A 67 -17.65 4.24 -28.95
CA ASN A 67 -18.05 2.91 -29.42
C ASN A 67 -19.45 2.49 -28.95
N PHE A 68 -19.85 2.85 -27.73
CA PHE A 68 -21.21 2.58 -27.23
C PHE A 68 -22.31 3.41 -27.91
N LYS A 69 -21.98 4.33 -28.82
CA LYS A 69 -22.93 5.27 -29.47
C LYS A 69 -23.78 6.01 -28.43
N ILE A 70 -23.10 6.58 -27.43
CA ILE A 70 -23.69 7.17 -26.22
C ILE A 70 -24.41 8.53 -26.43
N ASP A 71 -24.71 8.90 -27.67
CA ASP A 71 -25.58 10.04 -28.02
C ASP A 71 -26.93 10.04 -27.28
N ARG A 72 -27.39 8.88 -26.77
CA ARG A 72 -28.62 8.77 -25.95
C ARG A 72 -28.43 8.82 -24.43
N ILE A 73 -27.25 8.48 -23.87
CA ILE A 73 -27.06 8.48 -22.41
C ILE A 73 -26.69 9.88 -21.90
N VAL A 74 -25.91 10.64 -22.69
CA VAL A 74 -25.64 12.07 -22.43
C VAL A 74 -26.93 12.91 -22.52
N ASP A 75 -27.91 12.48 -23.33
CA ASP A 75 -29.17 13.18 -23.47
C ASP A 75 -30.09 12.95 -22.26
N LEU A 76 -30.10 11.74 -21.69
CA LEU A 76 -30.87 11.39 -20.49
C LEU A 76 -30.38 12.11 -19.22
N THR A 77 -29.07 12.32 -19.08
CA THR A 77 -28.50 13.09 -17.96
C THR A 77 -28.71 14.61 -18.11
N LYS A 78 -28.90 15.11 -19.34
CA LYS A 78 -29.26 16.51 -19.60
C LYS A 78 -30.76 16.79 -19.47
N HIS A 79 -31.62 15.87 -19.92
CA HIS A 79 -33.08 16.05 -19.91
C HIS A 79 -33.72 16.03 -18.51
N THR A 80 -32.99 15.65 -17.45
CA THR A 80 -33.49 15.71 -16.07
C THR A 80 -33.49 17.12 -15.46
N ILE A 81 -32.87 18.11 -16.11
CA ILE A 81 -32.74 19.49 -15.57
C ILE A 81 -33.83 20.44 -16.09
N HIS A 82 -34.51 20.13 -17.20
CA HIS A 82 -35.61 20.95 -17.73
C HIS A 82 -36.79 20.11 -18.21
N THR A 83 -37.89 20.12 -17.43
CA THR A 83 -39.24 20.50 -17.92
C THR A 83 -40.29 20.43 -16.80
N VAL A 84 -40.55 21.57 -16.17
CA VAL A 84 -41.88 21.87 -15.62
C VAL A 84 -42.53 22.87 -16.58
N SER A 85 -43.38 22.38 -17.49
CA SER A 85 -44.56 23.08 -18.05
C SER A 85 -45.10 22.43 -19.34
N GLY A 86 -46.43 22.41 -19.45
CA GLY A 86 -47.07 22.93 -20.67
C GLY A 86 -47.45 21.97 -21.81
N ALA A 87 -48.71 21.52 -21.75
CA ALA A 87 -49.62 21.36 -22.90
C ALA A 87 -49.40 20.25 -23.95
N ALA A 88 -50.54 19.74 -24.44
CA ALA A 88 -50.63 18.70 -25.46
C ALA A 88 -51.01 19.28 -26.84
N THR A 89 -50.63 18.61 -27.92
CA THR A 89 -51.33 18.67 -29.22
C THR A 89 -51.11 17.38 -30.03
N ASN A 90 -52.13 16.97 -30.79
CA ASN A 90 -52.12 15.77 -31.65
C ASN A 90 -51.51 16.07 -33.02
N ILE A 91 -50.68 15.16 -33.57
CA ILE A 91 -50.43 15.05 -35.03
C ILE A 91 -50.46 13.56 -35.45
N SER A 92 -50.90 13.32 -36.69
CA SER A 92 -51.43 12.06 -37.23
C SER A 92 -50.41 11.07 -37.84
N ARG A 93 -50.84 9.80 -37.95
CA ARG A 93 -50.24 8.73 -38.79
C ARG A 93 -50.17 9.14 -40.27
N PRO A 94 -49.31 8.45 -41.06
CA PRO A 94 -49.90 7.50 -42.02
C PRO A 94 -49.25 6.10 -42.03
N GLU A 95 -50.02 5.11 -42.46
CA GLU A 95 -49.57 3.71 -42.67
C GLU A 95 -48.94 3.50 -44.05
N LYS A 96 -48.05 2.51 -44.18
CA LYS A 96 -48.01 1.54 -45.30
C LYS A 96 -46.95 0.45 -45.11
N GLY A 97 -47.19 -0.75 -45.69
CA GLY A 97 -46.10 -1.61 -46.17
C GLY A 97 -45.81 -2.92 -45.43
N ARG A 98 -46.81 -3.79 -45.23
CA ARG A 98 -46.57 -5.18 -44.76
C ARG A 98 -45.88 -6.00 -45.87
N ARG A 99 -44.59 -6.35 -45.71
CA ARG A 99 -43.91 -7.38 -46.52
C ARG A 99 -43.24 -8.42 -45.62
N THR A 100 -43.70 -9.66 -45.75
CA THR A 100 -43.21 -10.84 -45.03
C THR A 100 -41.80 -11.22 -45.46
N ARG A 101 -40.86 -11.35 -44.51
CA ARG A 101 -39.53 -11.93 -44.75
C ARG A 101 -39.26 -12.99 -43.68
N LYS A 102 -38.96 -14.22 -44.12
CA LYS A 102 -38.74 -15.40 -43.27
C LYS A 102 -37.83 -15.10 -42.08
N GLU A 103 -38.31 -15.34 -40.87
CA GLU A 103 -37.46 -15.40 -39.68
C GLU A 103 -36.51 -16.60 -39.79
N ARG A 104 -35.24 -16.34 -40.11
CA ARG A 104 -34.17 -17.22 -39.60
C ARG A 104 -34.05 -16.87 -38.12
N ARG A 105 -34.46 -17.79 -37.24
CA ARG A 105 -34.12 -17.75 -35.81
C ARG A 105 -32.60 -17.59 -35.68
N ARG A 106 -32.12 -16.36 -35.49
CA ARG A 106 -30.78 -16.14 -34.93
C ARG A 106 -30.87 -16.60 -33.48
N SER A 107 -29.98 -17.52 -33.10
CA SER A 107 -29.80 -17.87 -31.70
C SER A 107 -29.52 -16.58 -30.93
N ARG A 108 -30.23 -16.31 -29.84
CA ARG A 108 -29.82 -15.25 -28.91
C ARG A 108 -28.53 -15.75 -28.25
N GLU A 109 -27.44 -15.06 -28.51
CA GLU A 109 -26.15 -15.37 -27.92
C GLU A 109 -26.07 -14.77 -26.52
N LYS A 110 -25.57 -15.56 -25.58
CA LYS A 110 -25.50 -15.28 -24.14
C LYS A 110 -24.20 -14.53 -23.88
N ARG A 111 -24.22 -13.32 -23.30
CA ARG A 111 -23.03 -12.43 -23.32
C ARG A 111 -22.70 -11.68 -22.00
N ALA A 112 -21.54 -11.94 -21.33
CA ALA A 112 -21.13 -11.36 -20.02
C ALA A 112 -19.65 -10.85 -19.81
N SER A 113 -18.61 -11.47 -20.39
CA SER A 113 -17.19 -10.96 -20.36
C SER A 113 -16.87 -10.05 -21.55
N THR A 114 -15.72 -9.40 -21.64
CA THR A 114 -15.38 -8.55 -22.80
C THR A 114 -15.26 -9.38 -24.10
N SER A 115 -15.92 -8.91 -25.17
CA SER A 115 -15.79 -9.50 -26.52
C SER A 115 -14.49 -9.11 -27.24
N ARG A 116 -13.84 -8.04 -26.77
CA ARG A 116 -12.70 -7.38 -27.42
C ARG A 116 -11.36 -8.04 -27.09
N PRO A 117 -10.63 -8.62 -28.07
CA PRO A 117 -9.35 -9.30 -27.83
C PRO A 117 -8.25 -8.41 -27.23
N GLU A 118 -8.23 -7.12 -27.58
CA GLU A 118 -7.25 -6.13 -27.11
C GLU A 118 -7.39 -5.79 -25.62
N ARG A 119 -8.59 -5.98 -25.06
CA ARG A 119 -8.88 -5.86 -23.62
C ARG A 119 -8.50 -7.12 -22.82
N VAL A 120 -8.08 -8.20 -23.47
CA VAL A 120 -7.63 -9.44 -22.80
C VAL A 120 -6.13 -9.36 -22.51
N TRP A 121 -5.73 -9.71 -21.28
CA TRP A 121 -4.31 -9.68 -20.90
C TRP A 121 -3.50 -10.78 -21.63
N PRO A 122 -2.37 -10.43 -22.30
CA PRO A 122 -1.54 -11.41 -23.01
C PRO A 122 -1.09 -12.56 -22.12
N ASP A 123 -1.25 -13.80 -22.61
CA ASP A 123 -0.94 -15.04 -21.88
C ASP A 123 -1.63 -15.20 -20.50
N GLY A 124 -2.62 -14.35 -20.17
CA GLY A 124 -3.26 -14.31 -18.85
C GLY A 124 -2.38 -13.74 -17.73
N VAL A 125 -1.34 -12.99 -18.07
CA VAL A 125 -0.42 -12.38 -17.09
C VAL A 125 -0.82 -10.92 -16.86
N ILE A 126 -1.02 -10.55 -15.60
CA ILE A 126 -1.41 -9.21 -15.15
C ILE A 126 -0.33 -8.66 -14.22
N PRO A 127 0.62 -7.84 -14.73
CA PRO A 127 1.60 -7.17 -13.89
C PRO A 127 0.92 -6.11 -13.02
N TYR A 128 1.37 -5.95 -11.77
CA TYR A 128 0.78 -5.01 -10.81
C TYR A 128 1.81 -4.24 -9.97
N VAL A 129 1.39 -3.06 -9.51
CA VAL A 129 2.07 -2.24 -8.49
C VAL A 129 1.06 -1.84 -7.41
N ILE A 130 1.45 -1.91 -6.13
CA ILE A 130 0.62 -1.41 -5.01
C ILE A 130 1.23 -0.07 -4.53
N SER A 131 0.82 1.01 -5.19
CA SER A 131 1.30 2.38 -4.95
C SER A 131 0.53 3.08 -3.82
N GLY A 132 1.07 4.18 -3.30
CA GLY A 132 0.41 4.98 -2.27
C GLY A 132 0.45 4.38 -0.86
N ASN A 133 -0.02 5.16 0.11
CA ASN A 133 0.08 4.86 1.54
C ASN A 133 -1.02 3.90 2.05
N PHE A 134 -1.07 2.69 1.48
CA PHE A 134 -1.88 1.58 1.99
C PHE A 134 -1.19 0.88 3.17
N SER A 135 -1.97 0.53 4.20
CA SER A 135 -1.48 -0.27 5.33
C SER A 135 -1.05 -1.68 4.90
N GLY A 136 -0.24 -2.35 5.71
CA GLY A 136 0.12 -3.75 5.48
C GLY A 136 -1.10 -4.68 5.39
N SER A 137 -2.15 -4.43 6.17
CA SER A 137 -3.41 -5.19 6.11
C SER A 137 -4.19 -4.97 4.81
N GLN A 138 -4.22 -3.76 4.27
CA GLN A 138 -4.80 -3.48 2.95
C GLN A 138 -3.98 -4.17 1.83
N ARG A 139 -2.65 -4.05 1.90
CA ARG A 139 -1.72 -4.74 0.98
C ARG A 139 -1.89 -6.26 1.04
N ALA A 140 -2.15 -6.83 2.22
CA ALA A 140 -2.45 -8.25 2.42
C ALA A 140 -3.75 -8.66 1.71
N ILE A 141 -4.84 -7.90 1.89
CA ILE A 141 -6.14 -8.17 1.25
C ILE A 141 -6.04 -8.11 -0.27
N PHE A 142 -5.26 -7.18 -0.84
CA PHE A 142 -5.06 -7.11 -2.29
C PHE A 142 -4.35 -8.36 -2.82
N ARG A 143 -3.28 -8.81 -2.12
CA ARG A 143 -2.57 -10.05 -2.45
C ARG A 143 -3.45 -11.29 -2.30
N GLN A 144 -4.31 -11.33 -1.28
CA GLN A 144 -5.26 -12.43 -1.08
C GLN A 144 -6.32 -12.49 -2.19
N ALA A 145 -6.85 -11.34 -2.61
CA ALA A 145 -7.80 -11.26 -3.73
C ALA A 145 -7.17 -11.70 -5.06
N MET A 146 -5.91 -11.33 -5.32
CA MET A 146 -5.15 -11.83 -6.47
C MET A 146 -4.89 -13.35 -6.38
N ARG A 147 -4.41 -13.86 -5.23
CA ARG A 147 -4.21 -15.29 -4.98
C ARG A 147 -5.51 -16.09 -5.20
N HIS A 148 -6.66 -15.56 -4.80
CA HIS A 148 -7.97 -16.19 -4.99
C HIS A 148 -8.33 -16.36 -6.48
N TRP A 149 -8.04 -15.35 -7.33
CA TRP A 149 -8.19 -15.48 -8.79
C TRP A 149 -7.19 -16.47 -9.40
N GLU A 150 -5.91 -16.42 -8.99
CA GLU A 150 -4.87 -17.36 -9.45
C GLU A 150 -5.21 -18.82 -9.11
N LYS A 151 -5.77 -19.08 -7.92
CA LYS A 151 -6.12 -20.42 -7.43
C LYS A 151 -7.18 -21.11 -8.27
N HIS A 152 -8.20 -20.36 -8.71
CA HIS A 152 -9.34 -20.94 -9.42
C HIS A 152 -9.19 -20.88 -10.94
N THR A 153 -8.36 -19.99 -11.48
CA THR A 153 -8.21 -19.77 -12.93
C THR A 153 -6.77 -20.05 -13.40
N CYS A 154 -6.44 -19.65 -14.64
CA CYS A 154 -5.05 -19.61 -15.12
C CYS A 154 -4.49 -18.19 -15.21
N VAL A 155 -5.27 -17.17 -14.82
CA VAL A 155 -4.79 -15.78 -14.70
C VAL A 155 -3.71 -15.74 -13.63
N THR A 156 -2.64 -15.00 -13.88
CA THR A 156 -1.45 -14.92 -13.02
C THR A 156 -1.14 -13.46 -12.73
N PHE A 157 -0.95 -13.11 -11.45
CA PHE A 157 -0.61 -11.75 -11.04
C PHE A 157 0.88 -11.68 -10.67
N LEU A 158 1.62 -10.77 -11.31
CA LEU A 158 3.06 -10.59 -11.12
C LEU A 158 3.36 -9.20 -10.55
N GLU A 159 4.30 -9.08 -9.61
CA GLU A 159 4.87 -7.76 -9.31
C GLU A 159 5.59 -7.26 -10.56
N ARG A 160 5.28 -6.02 -10.98
CA ARG A 160 5.83 -5.44 -12.20
C ARG A 160 7.36 -5.34 -12.11
N THR A 161 8.02 -5.66 -13.22
CA THR A 161 9.43 -5.40 -13.47
C THR A 161 9.60 -4.32 -14.54
N ASP A 162 9.63 -4.68 -15.82
CA ASP A 162 9.79 -3.79 -16.97
C ASP A 162 8.52 -3.65 -17.84
N GLU A 163 7.41 -4.29 -17.46
CA GLU A 163 6.22 -4.33 -18.31
C GLU A 163 5.59 -2.94 -18.51
N ASP A 164 5.29 -2.58 -19.76
CA ASP A 164 4.62 -1.33 -20.14
C ASP A 164 3.19 -1.24 -19.56
N SER A 165 2.40 -2.29 -19.77
CA SER A 165 0.99 -2.31 -19.40
C SER A 165 0.81 -3.09 -18.10
N TYR A 166 0.32 -2.42 -17.05
CA TYR A 166 0.19 -2.98 -15.71
C TYR A 166 -0.94 -2.28 -14.92
N ILE A 167 -1.42 -2.93 -13.85
CA ILE A 167 -2.38 -2.31 -12.94
C ILE A 167 -1.69 -1.61 -11.76
N VAL A 168 -2.26 -0.51 -11.30
CA VAL A 168 -1.78 0.24 -10.13
C VAL A 168 -2.91 0.38 -9.12
N PHE A 169 -2.75 -0.21 -7.93
CA PHE A 169 -3.67 0.06 -6.83
C PHE A 169 -3.46 1.49 -6.33
N THR A 170 -4.55 2.26 -6.24
CA THR A 170 -4.54 3.66 -5.80
C THR A 170 -5.69 3.92 -4.82
N TYR A 171 -5.48 4.83 -3.87
CA TYR A 171 -6.53 5.30 -2.98
C TYR A 171 -7.09 6.63 -3.53
N ARG A 172 -8.37 6.66 -3.88
CA ARG A 172 -9.04 7.86 -4.41
C ARG A 172 -10.40 8.09 -3.73
N PRO A 173 -10.88 9.36 -3.68
CA PRO A 173 -12.15 9.69 -3.05
C PRO A 173 -13.39 9.29 -3.87
N CYS A 174 -13.24 8.92 -5.16
CA CYS A 174 -14.40 8.60 -6.00
C CYS A 174 -15.07 7.26 -5.69
N GLY A 175 -14.43 6.38 -4.90
CA GLY A 175 -14.98 5.10 -4.45
C GLY A 175 -14.16 3.90 -4.92
N CYS A 176 -14.84 2.76 -5.07
CA CYS A 176 -14.30 1.56 -5.67
C CYS A 176 -14.61 1.65 -7.17
N CYS A 177 -13.59 1.58 -8.03
CA CYS A 177 -13.81 1.56 -9.47
C CYS A 177 -12.58 1.06 -10.26
N SER A 178 -12.86 0.49 -11.44
CA SER A 178 -11.84 0.02 -12.36
C SER A 178 -12.29 0.05 -13.82
N TYR A 179 -11.34 -0.10 -14.74
CA TYR A 179 -11.62 -0.29 -16.16
C TYR A 179 -11.85 -1.78 -16.47
N VAL A 180 -12.73 -2.08 -17.43
CA VAL A 180 -12.92 -3.45 -17.90
C VAL A 180 -11.75 -3.86 -18.81
N GLY A 181 -10.97 -4.83 -18.36
CA GLY A 181 -9.86 -5.42 -19.11
C GLY A 181 -8.60 -4.54 -19.19
N ARG A 182 -7.64 -5.02 -19.97
CA ARG A 182 -6.41 -4.31 -20.30
C ARG A 182 -6.70 -3.06 -21.14
N ARG A 183 -6.13 -1.92 -20.74
CA ARG A 183 -6.20 -0.63 -21.46
C ARG A 183 -4.99 -0.36 -22.34
N GLY A 184 -3.85 -0.97 -22.03
CA GLY A 184 -2.58 -0.85 -22.78
C GLY A 184 -1.96 0.56 -22.78
N GLY A 185 -0.68 0.63 -23.19
CA GLY A 185 0.05 1.90 -23.30
C GLY A 185 0.24 2.57 -21.94
N GLY A 186 1.05 1.95 -21.09
CA GLY A 186 1.30 2.42 -19.73
C GLY A 186 0.35 1.87 -18.64
N PRO A 187 0.44 2.43 -17.42
CA PRO A 187 -0.35 2.01 -16.27
C PRO A 187 -1.83 2.36 -16.35
N GLN A 188 -2.67 1.45 -15.84
CA GLN A 188 -4.08 1.71 -15.52
C GLN A 188 -4.32 1.56 -14.02
N ALA A 189 -5.02 2.51 -13.40
CA ALA A 189 -5.31 2.42 -11.98
C ALA A 189 -6.58 1.61 -11.67
N ILE A 190 -6.57 0.99 -10.49
CA ILE A 190 -7.72 0.40 -9.80
C ILE A 190 -7.89 1.19 -8.49
N SER A 191 -9.02 1.89 -8.37
CA SER A 191 -9.32 2.70 -7.20
C SER A 191 -9.89 1.84 -6.09
N ILE A 192 -9.18 1.77 -4.97
CA ILE A 192 -9.70 1.21 -3.71
C ILE A 192 -9.92 2.37 -2.75
N GLY A 193 -11.07 3.02 -2.87
CA GLY A 193 -11.48 4.13 -2.00
C GLY A 193 -11.88 3.70 -0.58
N LYS A 194 -12.46 4.64 0.17
CA LYS A 194 -12.85 4.43 1.57
C LYS A 194 -13.87 3.28 1.72
N ASN A 195 -13.56 2.30 2.56
CA ASN A 195 -14.33 1.07 2.82
C ASN A 195 -14.35 0.04 1.66
N CYS A 196 -13.56 0.24 0.60
CA CYS A 196 -13.43 -0.69 -0.53
C CYS A 196 -12.42 -1.82 -0.26
N ASP A 197 -11.64 -1.71 0.79
CA ASP A 197 -10.56 -2.62 1.22
C ASP A 197 -11.05 -3.93 1.86
N LYS A 198 -12.19 -4.44 1.39
CA LYS A 198 -12.74 -5.75 1.80
C LYS A 198 -12.46 -6.77 0.71
N PHE A 199 -12.04 -7.98 1.10
CA PHE A 199 -11.69 -9.07 0.19
C PHE A 199 -12.61 -9.20 -1.03
N GLY A 200 -13.92 -9.38 -0.82
CA GLY A 200 -14.88 -9.56 -1.92
C GLY A 200 -15.16 -8.32 -2.77
N ILE A 201 -14.82 -7.11 -2.31
CA ILE A 201 -14.83 -5.91 -3.15
C ILE A 201 -13.59 -5.93 -4.04
N VAL A 202 -12.41 -6.18 -3.48
CA VAL A 202 -11.17 -6.24 -4.28
C VAL A 202 -11.20 -7.38 -5.31
N VAL A 203 -11.80 -8.54 -4.99
CA VAL A 203 -12.03 -9.62 -5.97
C VAL A 203 -12.97 -9.17 -7.10
N HIS A 204 -13.98 -8.34 -6.81
CA HIS A 204 -14.90 -7.77 -7.80
C HIS A 204 -14.20 -6.78 -8.74
N GLU A 205 -13.46 -5.81 -8.19
CA GLU A 205 -12.66 -4.86 -8.99
C GLU A 205 -11.61 -5.57 -9.86
N LEU A 206 -10.98 -6.63 -9.34
CA LEU A 206 -10.10 -7.49 -10.14
C LEU A 206 -10.85 -8.26 -11.23
N GLY A 207 -12.14 -8.54 -11.07
CA GLY A 207 -13.00 -9.07 -12.13
C GLY A 207 -13.14 -8.11 -13.30
N HIS A 208 -13.32 -6.81 -13.03
CA HIS A 208 -13.24 -5.79 -14.09
C HIS A 208 -11.88 -5.80 -14.77
N VAL A 209 -10.77 -5.74 -14.01
CA VAL A 209 -9.40 -5.82 -14.57
C VAL A 209 -9.19 -7.04 -15.48
N ILE A 210 -9.75 -8.20 -15.11
CA ILE A 210 -9.69 -9.46 -15.86
C ILE A 210 -10.52 -9.40 -17.16
N GLY A 211 -11.49 -8.49 -17.25
CA GLY A 211 -12.30 -8.24 -18.44
C GLY A 211 -13.79 -8.53 -18.27
N PHE A 212 -14.33 -8.57 -17.04
CA PHE A 212 -15.76 -8.84 -16.81
C PHE A 212 -16.59 -7.57 -16.71
N TRP A 213 -17.78 -7.61 -17.31
CA TRP A 213 -18.85 -6.65 -17.07
C TRP A 213 -19.76 -7.17 -15.94
N HIS A 214 -20.75 -6.38 -15.52
CA HIS A 214 -21.73 -6.84 -14.54
C HIS A 214 -22.68 -7.89 -15.12
N GLU A 215 -22.98 -8.92 -14.32
CA GLU A 215 -23.87 -10.01 -14.74
C GLU A 215 -25.31 -9.54 -14.98
N HIS A 216 -25.76 -8.42 -14.37
CA HIS A 216 -27.08 -7.84 -14.65
C HIS A 216 -27.14 -6.97 -15.91
N THR A 217 -26.01 -6.67 -16.57
CA THR A 217 -26.01 -5.86 -17.81
C THR A 217 -26.02 -6.69 -19.09
N ARG A 218 -25.88 -8.02 -19.00
CA ARG A 218 -25.91 -8.98 -20.13
C ARG A 218 -27.07 -8.75 -21.11
N PRO A 219 -26.93 -9.01 -22.42
CA PRO A 219 -28.03 -8.91 -23.39
C PRO A 219 -29.23 -9.82 -23.11
N ASP A 220 -29.00 -11.00 -22.53
CA ASP A 220 -30.01 -12.02 -22.21
C ASP A 220 -30.62 -11.90 -20.81
N ARG A 221 -30.17 -10.95 -19.96
CA ARG A 221 -30.61 -10.84 -18.56
C ARG A 221 -32.12 -10.77 -18.36
N ASP A 222 -32.88 -10.21 -19.31
CA ASP A 222 -34.33 -10.06 -19.19
C ASP A 222 -35.06 -11.41 -19.26
N ASP A 223 -34.38 -12.47 -19.70
CA ASP A 223 -34.89 -13.85 -19.64
C ASP A 223 -34.67 -14.47 -18.22
N HIS A 224 -33.91 -13.79 -17.33
CA HIS A 224 -33.49 -14.29 -16.00
C HIS A 224 -33.88 -13.41 -14.80
N VAL A 225 -33.85 -12.09 -14.95
CA VAL A 225 -34.20 -11.11 -13.92
C VAL A 225 -35.22 -10.09 -14.45
N SER A 226 -35.97 -9.47 -13.54
CA SER A 226 -36.80 -8.30 -13.78
C SER A 226 -36.14 -7.08 -13.15
N ILE A 227 -36.02 -5.98 -13.89
CA ILE A 227 -35.60 -4.68 -13.36
C ILE A 227 -36.85 -3.89 -12.96
N ILE A 228 -36.99 -3.58 -11.67
CA ILE A 228 -38.13 -2.84 -11.11
C ILE A 228 -37.80 -1.36 -11.14
N ARG A 229 -38.08 -0.71 -12.28
CA ARG A 229 -37.63 0.67 -12.57
C ARG A 229 -38.20 1.69 -11.61
N GLU A 230 -39.44 1.49 -11.17
CA GLU A 230 -40.14 2.31 -10.18
C GLU A 230 -39.52 2.27 -8.77
N ASN A 231 -38.54 1.40 -8.52
CA ASN A 231 -37.79 1.34 -7.26
C ASN A 231 -36.37 1.92 -7.37
N ILE A 232 -35.90 2.29 -8.56
CA ILE A 232 -34.58 2.88 -8.77
C ILE A 232 -34.58 4.35 -8.26
N GLN A 233 -33.45 4.82 -7.73
CA GLN A 233 -33.24 6.23 -7.43
C GLN A 233 -33.26 7.08 -8.73
N PRO A 234 -33.96 8.22 -8.77
CA PRO A 234 -33.99 9.08 -9.95
C PRO A 234 -32.59 9.45 -10.43
N GLY A 235 -32.32 9.23 -11.72
CA GLY A 235 -31.01 9.48 -12.34
C GLY A 235 -30.03 8.31 -12.25
N GLN A 236 -30.38 7.19 -11.61
CA GLN A 236 -29.54 5.97 -11.54
C GLN A 236 -29.99 4.85 -12.50
N GLU A 237 -30.98 5.09 -13.35
CA GLU A 237 -31.57 4.11 -14.26
C GLU A 237 -30.59 3.61 -15.33
N TYR A 238 -29.55 4.39 -15.64
CA TYR A 238 -28.51 4.04 -16.62
C TYR A 238 -27.69 2.82 -16.19
N ASN A 239 -27.48 2.61 -14.88
CA ASN A 239 -26.77 1.45 -14.33
C ASN A 239 -27.43 0.09 -14.65
N PHE A 240 -28.71 0.12 -15.07
CA PHE A 240 -29.52 -1.05 -15.42
C PHE A 240 -29.82 -1.12 -16.93
N LEU A 241 -29.11 -0.33 -17.73
CA LEU A 241 -29.10 -0.49 -19.18
C LEU A 241 -28.42 -1.80 -19.55
N LYS A 242 -28.65 -2.19 -20.81
CA LYS A 242 -28.21 -3.45 -21.36
C LYS A 242 -26.98 -3.17 -22.21
N MET A 243 -25.93 -3.96 -22.03
CA MET A 243 -24.78 -3.86 -22.92
C MET A 243 -25.19 -4.29 -24.32
N GLU A 244 -24.64 -3.61 -25.33
CA GLU A 244 -24.82 -4.05 -26.70
C GLU A 244 -24.08 -5.39 -26.91
N PRO A 245 -24.62 -6.32 -27.72
CA PRO A 245 -24.02 -7.63 -27.91
C PRO A 245 -22.54 -7.55 -28.31
N GLU A 246 -22.18 -6.61 -29.18
CA GLU A 246 -20.84 -6.46 -29.75
C GLU A 246 -19.73 -6.22 -28.72
N GLU A 247 -20.03 -5.76 -27.50
CA GLU A 247 -19.04 -5.39 -26.46
C GLU A 247 -18.81 -6.48 -25.39
N VAL A 248 -19.65 -7.52 -25.39
CA VAL A 248 -19.73 -8.51 -24.31
C VAL A 248 -19.85 -9.92 -24.89
N GLU A 249 -19.45 -10.99 -24.18
CA GLU A 249 -19.50 -12.40 -24.60
C GLU A 249 -19.44 -13.35 -23.37
N SER A 250 -20.35 -14.33 -23.21
CA SER A 250 -20.40 -15.24 -22.04
C SER A 250 -19.63 -16.52 -22.33
N LEU A 251 -19.15 -16.70 -23.56
CA LEU A 251 -18.39 -17.87 -23.99
C LEU A 251 -19.24 -19.15 -23.80
N GLY A 252 -20.55 -19.00 -24.00
CA GLY A 252 -21.57 -20.04 -23.81
C GLY A 252 -22.02 -20.29 -22.36
N GLU A 253 -21.53 -19.56 -21.37
CA GLU A 253 -22.00 -19.71 -19.97
C GLU A 253 -23.48 -19.30 -19.78
N THR A 254 -24.13 -19.95 -18.81
CA THR A 254 -25.48 -19.59 -18.36
C THR A 254 -25.47 -18.29 -17.55
N TYR A 255 -26.65 -17.78 -17.20
CA TYR A 255 -26.78 -16.67 -16.25
C TYR A 255 -26.38 -17.12 -14.85
N ASP A 256 -25.50 -16.37 -14.18
CA ASP A 256 -24.97 -16.74 -12.86
C ASP A 256 -25.43 -15.78 -11.75
N PHE A 257 -26.50 -16.17 -11.06
CA PHE A 257 -27.02 -15.41 -9.92
C PHE A 257 -26.03 -15.29 -8.74
N ASP A 258 -25.08 -16.24 -8.59
CA ASP A 258 -24.06 -16.24 -7.52
C ASP A 258 -22.79 -15.46 -7.94
N SER A 259 -22.70 -14.97 -9.19
CA SER A 259 -21.53 -14.22 -9.70
C SER A 259 -21.17 -13.05 -8.78
N ILE A 260 -19.88 -12.91 -8.49
CA ILE A 260 -19.37 -11.75 -7.76
C ILE A 260 -19.56 -10.45 -8.55
N MET A 261 -19.74 -10.53 -9.87
CA MET A 261 -20.01 -9.39 -10.76
C MET A 261 -21.50 -9.02 -10.83
N HIS A 262 -22.38 -9.71 -10.12
CA HIS A 262 -23.80 -9.35 -10.05
C HIS A 262 -24.03 -8.22 -9.03
N TYR A 263 -24.97 -7.30 -9.29
CA TYR A 263 -25.46 -6.34 -8.30
C TYR A 263 -26.35 -6.98 -7.23
N ALA A 264 -26.45 -6.37 -6.05
CA ALA A 264 -27.40 -6.79 -5.04
C ALA A 264 -28.83 -6.41 -5.42
N ARG A 265 -29.81 -7.15 -4.90
CA ARG A 265 -31.24 -6.98 -5.20
C ARG A 265 -31.79 -5.56 -4.99
N ASN A 266 -31.16 -4.75 -4.13
CA ASN A 266 -31.54 -3.38 -3.79
C ASN A 266 -30.46 -2.33 -4.14
N THR A 267 -29.46 -2.65 -4.97
CA THR A 267 -28.48 -1.67 -5.46
C THR A 267 -29.20 -0.52 -6.17
N PHE A 268 -28.78 0.73 -5.90
CA PHE A 268 -29.45 1.98 -6.35
C PHE A 268 -30.96 2.07 -6.04
N SER A 269 -31.45 1.39 -5.01
CA SER A 269 -32.86 1.47 -4.62
C SER A 269 -33.21 2.77 -3.89
N ARG A 270 -34.40 3.32 -4.15
CA ARG A 270 -34.94 4.50 -3.45
C ARG A 270 -35.50 4.18 -2.05
N GLY A 271 -35.49 2.92 -1.63
CA GLY A 271 -35.96 2.50 -0.31
C GLY A 271 -35.26 1.23 0.17
N ILE A 272 -34.96 1.17 1.47
CA ILE A 272 -34.11 0.12 2.08
C ILE A 272 -34.59 -1.31 1.78
N PHE A 273 -35.91 -1.51 1.73
CA PHE A 273 -36.56 -2.82 1.51
C PHE A 273 -37.16 -2.99 0.10
N LEU A 274 -36.84 -2.08 -0.84
CA LEU A 274 -37.34 -2.13 -2.21
C LEU A 274 -36.30 -2.77 -3.13
N ASP A 275 -36.69 -3.83 -3.84
CA ASP A 275 -35.85 -4.47 -4.85
C ASP A 275 -35.82 -3.64 -6.13
N THR A 276 -34.63 -3.45 -6.71
CA THR A 276 -34.41 -2.96 -8.07
C THR A 276 -34.17 -4.09 -9.06
N ILE A 277 -33.64 -5.24 -8.60
CA ILE A 277 -33.42 -6.46 -9.40
C ILE A 277 -34.13 -7.64 -8.72
N LEU A 278 -34.97 -8.36 -9.47
CA LEU A 278 -35.72 -9.50 -8.98
C LEU A 278 -35.52 -10.74 -9.87
N PRO A 279 -34.96 -11.86 -9.35
CA PRO A 279 -34.90 -13.12 -10.07
C PRO A 279 -36.29 -13.63 -10.49
N LYS A 280 -36.42 -14.05 -11.76
CA LYS A 280 -37.69 -14.54 -12.34
C LYS A 280 -38.02 -15.98 -12.00
N TYR A 281 -37.01 -16.77 -11.65
CA TYR A 281 -37.15 -18.18 -11.30
C TYR A 281 -37.09 -18.37 -9.79
N ASP A 282 -37.87 -19.31 -9.28
CA ASP A 282 -37.67 -19.90 -7.96
C ASP A 282 -37.15 -21.33 -8.09
N VAL A 283 -36.44 -21.78 -7.06
CA VAL A 283 -36.01 -23.16 -6.87
C VAL A 283 -36.71 -23.62 -5.60
N ASN A 284 -37.67 -24.53 -5.75
CA ASN A 284 -38.53 -25.00 -4.64
C ASN A 284 -39.24 -23.86 -3.88
N GLY A 285 -39.73 -22.83 -4.59
CA GLY A 285 -40.39 -21.66 -3.99
C GLY A 285 -39.44 -20.62 -3.39
N VAL A 286 -38.12 -20.83 -3.43
CA VAL A 286 -37.10 -19.89 -2.96
C VAL A 286 -36.39 -19.25 -4.16
N ARG A 287 -36.39 -17.92 -4.24
CA ARG A 287 -35.61 -17.20 -5.28
C ARG A 287 -34.11 -17.31 -4.98
N PRO A 288 -33.25 -17.47 -6.00
CA PRO A 288 -31.80 -17.50 -5.79
C PRO A 288 -31.31 -16.17 -5.19
N PRO A 289 -30.34 -16.19 -4.26
CA PRO A 289 -29.67 -14.98 -3.80
C PRO A 289 -28.86 -14.36 -4.94
N ILE A 290 -28.70 -13.03 -4.91
CA ILE A 290 -27.90 -12.26 -5.89
C ILE A 290 -27.03 -11.21 -5.22
N GLY A 291 -25.89 -10.90 -5.84
CA GLY A 291 -24.99 -9.82 -5.42
C GLY A 291 -24.14 -10.14 -4.19
N GLN A 292 -23.70 -11.39 -4.05
CA GLN A 292 -22.73 -11.75 -3.02
C GLN A 292 -21.37 -11.07 -3.25
N ARG A 293 -20.61 -10.88 -2.17
CA ARG A 293 -19.25 -10.30 -2.17
C ARG A 293 -18.34 -11.11 -1.23
N THR A 294 -18.28 -12.42 -1.47
CA THR A 294 -17.61 -13.40 -0.59
C THR A 294 -16.59 -14.28 -1.31
N ARG A 295 -16.84 -14.67 -2.56
CA ARG A 295 -15.99 -15.58 -3.36
C ARG A 295 -16.28 -15.44 -4.85
N LEU A 296 -15.53 -16.16 -5.68
CA LEU A 296 -15.89 -16.38 -7.08
C LEU A 296 -16.94 -17.48 -7.17
N SER A 297 -17.92 -17.32 -8.05
CA SER A 297 -18.87 -18.37 -8.39
C SER A 297 -18.26 -19.40 -9.36
N SER A 298 -18.97 -20.49 -9.61
CA SER A 298 -18.56 -21.45 -10.65
C SER A 298 -18.59 -20.85 -12.05
N GLY A 299 -19.54 -19.93 -12.35
CA GLY A 299 -19.63 -19.24 -13.64
C GLY A 299 -18.52 -18.22 -13.82
N ASP A 300 -18.17 -17.43 -12.80
CA ASP A 300 -17.02 -16.50 -12.83
C ASP A 300 -15.75 -17.26 -13.23
N VAL A 301 -15.50 -18.41 -12.59
CA VAL A 301 -14.33 -19.25 -12.83
C VAL A 301 -14.37 -19.90 -14.22
N ALA A 302 -15.52 -20.44 -14.65
CA ALA A 302 -15.67 -21.07 -15.96
C ALA A 302 -15.49 -20.06 -17.12
N GLN A 303 -16.07 -18.87 -16.97
CA GLN A 303 -15.96 -17.78 -17.94
C GLN A 303 -14.53 -17.28 -18.06
N ALA A 304 -13.83 -17.05 -16.95
CA ALA A 304 -12.42 -16.66 -16.96
C ALA A 304 -11.54 -17.76 -17.60
N ARG A 305 -11.84 -19.03 -17.30
CA ARG A 305 -11.13 -20.18 -17.89
C ARG A 305 -11.27 -20.23 -19.41
N LYS A 306 -12.45 -19.88 -19.95
CA LYS A 306 -12.68 -19.80 -21.39
C LYS A 306 -12.02 -18.56 -22.01
N LEU A 307 -12.13 -17.40 -21.36
CA LEU A 307 -11.58 -16.12 -21.85
C LEU A 307 -10.07 -16.20 -22.05
N TYR A 308 -9.37 -16.77 -21.06
CA TYR A 308 -7.91 -16.96 -21.06
C TYR A 308 -7.46 -18.32 -21.62
N LYS A 309 -8.36 -19.12 -22.20
CA LYS A 309 -8.09 -20.42 -22.84
C LYS A 309 -7.23 -21.34 -21.94
N CYS A 310 -7.64 -21.46 -20.67
CA CYS A 310 -6.89 -22.22 -19.69
C CYS A 310 -6.74 -23.70 -20.10
N PRO A 311 -5.61 -24.34 -19.73
CA PRO A 311 -5.40 -25.77 -19.93
C PRO A 311 -6.54 -26.62 -19.35
N ALA A 312 -6.81 -27.76 -19.98
CA ALA A 312 -7.95 -28.62 -19.62
C ALA A 312 -7.80 -29.30 -18.25
N CYS A 313 -6.59 -29.33 -17.71
CA CYS A 313 -6.22 -29.98 -16.45
C CYS A 313 -4.99 -29.29 -15.81
N GLY A 314 -4.72 -29.65 -14.55
CA GLY A 314 -3.78 -28.94 -13.70
C GLY A 314 -4.40 -27.70 -13.04
N GLU A 315 -3.68 -27.12 -12.08
CA GLU A 315 -4.19 -26.07 -11.20
C GLU A 315 -3.04 -25.21 -10.62
N THR A 316 -3.40 -24.13 -9.93
CA THR A 316 -2.43 -23.31 -9.21
C THR A 316 -2.38 -23.76 -7.74
N LEU A 317 -1.24 -24.31 -7.33
CA LEU A 317 -0.98 -24.84 -6.00
C LEU A 317 -0.21 -23.78 -5.19
N GLN A 318 -0.86 -23.24 -4.16
CA GLN A 318 -0.39 -22.09 -3.36
C GLN A 318 -0.04 -22.43 -1.91
N ASP A 319 -0.31 -23.66 -1.48
CA ASP A 319 0.05 -24.14 -0.15
C ASP A 319 1.57 -24.35 -0.05
N SER A 320 2.13 -24.17 1.15
CA SER A 320 3.56 -24.36 1.42
C SER A 320 4.06 -25.80 1.29
N GLN A 321 3.17 -26.78 1.08
CA GLN A 321 3.51 -28.15 0.72
C GLN A 321 2.29 -28.81 0.06
N GLY A 322 2.53 -29.80 -0.81
CA GLY A 322 1.44 -30.53 -1.44
C GLY A 322 1.92 -31.68 -2.31
N ASN A 323 0.97 -32.43 -2.85
CA ASN A 323 1.23 -33.42 -3.88
C ASN A 323 0.23 -33.26 -5.03
N PHE A 324 0.64 -33.69 -6.22
CA PHE A 324 -0.18 -33.69 -7.42
C PHE A 324 0.25 -34.82 -8.36
N SER A 325 -0.63 -35.20 -9.27
CA SER A 325 -0.39 -36.29 -10.21
C SER A 325 -1.02 -35.99 -11.57
N SER A 326 -0.55 -36.68 -12.60
CA SER A 326 -1.25 -36.71 -13.89
C SER A 326 -2.68 -37.24 -13.71
N PRO A 327 -3.69 -36.68 -14.42
CA PRO A 327 -5.05 -37.21 -14.37
C PRO A 327 -5.09 -38.72 -14.68
N GLY A 328 -5.89 -39.47 -13.94
CA GLY A 328 -6.02 -40.92 -14.08
C GLY A 328 -4.94 -41.76 -13.38
N PHE A 329 -3.88 -41.15 -12.82
CA PHE A 329 -2.90 -41.85 -11.99
C PHE A 329 -3.58 -42.59 -10.80
N PRO A 330 -3.19 -43.84 -10.46
CA PRO A 330 -2.12 -44.65 -11.04
C PRO A 330 -2.56 -45.54 -12.23
N ASN A 331 -3.80 -45.40 -12.72
CA ASN A 331 -4.38 -46.25 -13.75
C ASN A 331 -3.97 -45.87 -15.18
N GLY A 332 -3.31 -44.73 -15.35
CA GLY A 332 -2.86 -44.19 -16.64
C GLY A 332 -3.56 -42.89 -17.04
N TYR A 333 -2.84 -42.07 -17.79
CA TYR A 333 -3.35 -40.80 -18.33
C TYR A 333 -3.98 -40.99 -19.71
N SER A 334 -4.80 -40.04 -20.16
CA SER A 334 -5.39 -40.07 -21.50
C SER A 334 -4.42 -39.56 -22.57
N ALA A 335 -4.52 -40.09 -23.79
CA ALA A 335 -3.82 -39.54 -24.96
C ALA A 335 -4.22 -38.07 -25.22
N TYR A 336 -3.32 -37.30 -25.84
CA TYR A 336 -3.55 -35.90 -26.25
C TYR A 336 -3.85 -34.90 -25.11
N MET A 337 -3.51 -35.24 -23.86
CA MET A 337 -3.69 -34.33 -22.72
C MET A 337 -2.72 -33.15 -22.72
N HIS A 338 -3.21 -32.01 -22.21
CA HIS A 338 -2.41 -30.83 -21.91
C HIS A 338 -2.81 -30.30 -20.53
N CYS A 339 -1.96 -30.53 -19.54
CA CYS A 339 -2.14 -30.06 -18.17
C CYS A 339 -1.02 -29.08 -17.80
N VAL A 340 -1.34 -28.08 -16.99
CA VAL A 340 -0.35 -27.14 -16.44
C VAL A 340 -0.60 -26.93 -14.96
N TRP A 341 0.41 -27.19 -14.13
CA TRP A 341 0.43 -26.80 -12.72
C TRP A 341 1.30 -25.57 -12.54
N ARG A 342 0.85 -24.66 -11.68
CA ARG A 342 1.63 -23.49 -11.22
C ARG A 342 1.85 -23.65 -9.72
N LEU A 343 3.09 -23.87 -9.30
CA LEU A 343 3.44 -23.78 -7.88
C LEU A 343 3.73 -22.31 -7.58
N SER A 344 3.05 -21.72 -6.59
CA SER A 344 3.12 -20.29 -6.27
C SER A 344 3.09 -20.08 -4.75
N VAL A 345 4.26 -20.22 -4.12
CA VAL A 345 4.45 -20.10 -2.66
C VAL A 345 4.76 -18.65 -2.26
N THR A 346 4.98 -18.36 -0.97
CA THR A 346 5.14 -16.98 -0.52
C THR A 346 6.43 -16.36 -1.09
N PRO A 347 6.41 -15.09 -1.55
CA PRO A 347 7.61 -14.39 -2.02
C PRO A 347 8.78 -14.48 -1.03
N GLY A 348 9.96 -14.85 -1.54
CA GLY A 348 11.16 -15.08 -0.73
C GLY A 348 11.35 -16.53 -0.27
N GLU A 349 10.36 -17.41 -0.42
CA GLU A 349 10.54 -18.86 -0.30
C GLU A 349 11.06 -19.47 -1.62
N LYS A 350 11.67 -20.65 -1.54
CA LYS A 350 12.00 -21.52 -2.69
C LYS A 350 11.13 -22.77 -2.66
N ILE A 351 11.03 -23.47 -3.77
CA ILE A 351 10.25 -24.71 -3.90
C ILE A 351 11.23 -25.85 -4.17
N ILE A 352 11.16 -26.91 -3.37
CA ILE A 352 11.73 -28.21 -3.73
C ILE A 352 10.62 -29.10 -4.30
N LEU A 353 10.84 -29.67 -5.48
CA LEU A 353 9.93 -30.55 -6.20
C LEU A 353 10.58 -31.94 -6.39
N ASN A 354 9.89 -32.97 -5.91
CA ASN A 354 10.31 -34.36 -5.97
C ASN A 354 9.26 -35.21 -6.71
N PHE A 355 9.70 -36.00 -7.68
CA PHE A 355 8.84 -37.00 -8.32
C PHE A 355 8.89 -38.31 -7.51
N THR A 356 7.73 -38.79 -7.05
CA THR A 356 7.63 -40.09 -6.34
C THR A 356 7.29 -41.23 -7.29
N SER A 357 6.70 -40.93 -8.44
CA SER A 357 6.47 -41.87 -9.54
C SER A 357 6.56 -41.15 -10.88
N LEU A 358 7.14 -41.80 -11.88
CA LEU A 358 7.16 -41.36 -13.27
C LEU A 358 7.05 -42.60 -14.18
N ASP A 359 6.10 -42.59 -15.10
CA ASP A 359 5.88 -43.60 -16.13
C ASP A 359 5.13 -42.94 -17.31
N LEU A 360 5.89 -42.32 -18.20
CA LEU A 360 5.44 -41.65 -19.43
C LEU A 360 6.01 -42.34 -20.66
N TYR A 361 5.35 -42.23 -21.82
CA TYR A 361 5.85 -42.85 -23.05
C TYR A 361 7.27 -42.38 -23.42
N ARG A 362 8.23 -43.31 -23.35
CA ARG A 362 9.66 -43.02 -23.56
C ARG A 362 9.91 -42.66 -25.03
N SER A 363 10.47 -41.48 -25.28
CA SER A 363 10.80 -41.02 -26.62
C SER A 363 12.14 -40.25 -26.65
N ARG A 364 12.82 -40.24 -27.80
CA ARG A 364 14.06 -39.46 -27.96
C ARG A 364 13.75 -37.99 -27.70
N LEU A 365 14.54 -37.35 -26.83
CA LEU A 365 14.35 -35.96 -26.37
C LEU A 365 12.95 -35.65 -25.81
N CYS A 366 12.19 -36.68 -25.39
CA CYS A 366 10.83 -36.54 -24.88
C CYS A 366 9.91 -35.75 -25.83
N TRP A 367 9.97 -36.04 -27.13
CA TRP A 367 9.19 -35.34 -28.15
C TRP A 367 7.67 -35.56 -28.06
N TYR A 368 7.22 -36.75 -27.67
CA TYR A 368 5.79 -37.10 -27.68
C TYR A 368 5.10 -36.76 -26.36
N ASP A 369 5.42 -37.53 -25.32
CA ASP A 369 4.83 -37.40 -24.00
C ASP A 369 5.93 -36.95 -23.05
N TYR A 370 5.68 -35.89 -22.29
CA TYR A 370 6.69 -35.27 -21.43
C TYR A 370 6.07 -34.49 -20.28
N ILE A 371 6.83 -34.40 -19.19
CA ILE A 371 6.66 -33.36 -18.17
C ILE A 371 7.84 -32.38 -18.25
N GLU A 372 7.54 -31.09 -18.32
CA GLU A 372 8.51 -30.00 -18.44
C GLU A 372 8.38 -29.08 -17.22
N VAL A 373 9.49 -28.81 -16.53
CA VAL A 373 9.55 -27.97 -15.33
C VAL A 373 10.37 -26.74 -15.64
N ARG A 374 9.82 -25.55 -15.36
CA ARG A 374 10.44 -24.24 -15.58
C ARG A 374 10.44 -23.39 -14.31
N ASP A 375 11.48 -22.58 -14.14
CA ASP A 375 11.71 -21.75 -12.96
C ASP A 375 11.10 -20.36 -13.11
N GLY A 376 9.92 -20.16 -12.53
CA GLY A 376 9.10 -18.96 -12.74
C GLY A 376 7.64 -19.29 -13.03
N PHE A 377 6.93 -18.36 -13.65
CA PHE A 377 5.46 -18.36 -13.70
C PHE A 377 4.84 -18.77 -15.05
N TRP A 378 5.64 -18.93 -16.11
CA TRP A 378 5.14 -19.08 -17.49
C TRP A 378 6.03 -19.91 -18.41
N LYS A 379 5.50 -20.28 -19.58
CA LYS A 379 6.14 -21.08 -20.64
C LYS A 379 7.50 -20.58 -21.16
N LYS A 380 7.84 -19.29 -20.96
CA LYS A 380 9.14 -18.71 -21.36
C LYS A 380 10.20 -18.73 -20.25
N ALA A 381 9.83 -19.14 -19.04
CA ALA A 381 10.76 -19.24 -17.91
C ALA A 381 11.93 -20.21 -18.19
N PRO A 382 13.10 -20.02 -17.54
CA PRO A 382 14.25 -20.93 -17.62
C PRO A 382 13.86 -22.39 -17.43
N LEU A 383 14.27 -23.25 -18.36
CA LEU A 383 14.00 -24.68 -18.31
C LEU A 383 14.87 -25.36 -17.24
N ARG A 384 14.24 -26.03 -16.27
CA ARG A 384 14.93 -26.89 -15.29
C ARG A 384 15.08 -28.32 -15.78
N GLY A 385 14.10 -28.82 -16.54
CA GLY A 385 14.23 -30.09 -17.23
C GLY A 385 12.96 -30.53 -17.94
N ARG A 386 13.11 -31.50 -18.84
CA ARG A 386 12.03 -32.14 -19.60
C ARG A 386 12.24 -33.65 -19.51
N PHE A 387 11.24 -34.36 -19.00
CA PHE A 387 11.36 -35.74 -18.54
C PHE A 387 10.28 -36.63 -19.16
N CYS A 388 10.63 -37.89 -19.45
CA CYS A 388 9.77 -38.92 -20.00
C CYS A 388 10.37 -40.31 -19.73
N GLY A 389 9.60 -41.37 -20.01
CA GLY A 389 9.95 -42.71 -19.56
C GLY A 389 9.62 -42.91 -18.08
N ASP A 390 10.39 -43.79 -17.46
CA ASP A 390 10.24 -44.36 -16.11
C ASP A 390 11.30 -43.87 -15.10
N LYS A 391 12.33 -43.13 -15.58
CA LYS A 391 13.44 -42.68 -14.74
C LYS A 391 13.04 -41.42 -13.96
N ILE A 392 12.82 -41.58 -12.66
CA ILE A 392 12.66 -40.47 -11.71
C ILE A 392 13.89 -39.53 -11.78
N PRO A 393 13.71 -38.22 -11.99
CA PRO A 393 14.80 -37.25 -11.97
C PRO A 393 15.20 -36.85 -10.54
N GLU A 394 16.33 -36.17 -10.41
CA GLU A 394 16.77 -35.55 -9.16
C GLU A 394 15.82 -34.43 -8.71
N SER A 395 15.84 -34.12 -7.41
CA SER A 395 15.09 -33.04 -6.78
C SER A 395 15.32 -31.69 -7.47
N ILE A 396 14.26 -31.04 -7.92
CA ILE A 396 14.34 -29.73 -8.58
C ILE A 396 14.10 -28.65 -7.52
N ILE A 397 15.07 -27.76 -7.34
CA ILE A 397 14.96 -26.60 -6.45
C ILE A 397 14.82 -25.34 -7.31
N SER A 398 13.80 -24.52 -7.04
CA SER A 398 13.59 -23.25 -7.74
C SER A 398 14.56 -22.16 -7.28
N THR A 399 14.75 -21.14 -8.11
CA THR A 399 15.48 -19.92 -7.72
C THR A 399 14.65 -19.01 -6.81
N GLU A 400 13.35 -18.90 -7.08
CA GLU A 400 12.40 -18.04 -6.34
C GLU A 400 11.07 -18.79 -6.07
N SER A 401 10.00 -18.10 -5.68
CA SER A 401 8.78 -18.71 -5.12
C SER A 401 7.79 -19.30 -6.15
N ARG A 402 8.20 -19.51 -7.41
CA ARG A 402 7.31 -20.04 -8.47
C ARG A 402 7.95 -21.11 -9.34
N LEU A 403 7.20 -22.17 -9.64
CA LEU A 403 7.51 -23.15 -10.68
C LEU A 403 6.33 -23.32 -11.64
N TRP A 404 6.62 -23.40 -12.94
CA TRP A 404 5.64 -23.69 -13.99
C TRP A 404 5.90 -25.08 -14.56
N ILE A 405 4.88 -25.94 -14.52
CA ILE A 405 5.01 -27.37 -14.81
C ILE A 405 3.97 -27.75 -15.86
N GLU A 406 4.43 -28.13 -17.06
CA GLU A 406 3.56 -28.59 -18.13
C GLU A 406 3.69 -30.10 -18.31
N PHE A 407 2.56 -30.80 -18.34
CA PHE A 407 2.45 -32.15 -18.86
C PHE A 407 1.75 -32.14 -20.22
N ARG A 408 2.39 -32.74 -21.22
CA ARG A 408 1.74 -33.05 -22.50
C ARG A 408 1.84 -34.53 -22.79
N SER A 409 0.73 -35.09 -23.25
CA SER A 409 0.72 -36.31 -24.05
C SER A 409 0.35 -35.94 -25.49
N SER A 410 0.98 -36.61 -26.46
CA SER A 410 0.63 -36.46 -27.88
C SER A 410 0.67 -37.77 -28.66
N SER A 411 0.98 -38.88 -27.99
CA SER A 411 0.92 -40.23 -28.54
C SER A 411 -0.34 -40.98 -28.10
N ASN A 412 -0.67 -42.05 -28.83
CA ASN A 412 -1.71 -43.01 -28.45
C ASN A 412 -1.23 -44.04 -27.40
N TRP A 413 0.04 -43.99 -27.00
CA TRP A 413 0.65 -44.91 -26.06
C TRP A 413 0.77 -44.22 -24.71
N VAL A 414 0.07 -44.74 -23.69
CA VAL A 414 0.00 -44.10 -22.37
C VAL A 414 0.69 -44.98 -21.33
N GLY A 415 1.47 -44.35 -20.44
CA GLY A 415 1.98 -44.97 -19.22
C GLY A 415 1.04 -44.72 -18.04
N LYS A 416 1.41 -45.17 -16.84
CA LYS A 416 0.65 -44.93 -15.60
C LYS A 416 0.59 -43.45 -15.22
N GLY A 417 1.50 -42.63 -15.74
CA GLY A 417 1.59 -41.21 -15.46
C GLY A 417 2.64 -40.87 -14.41
N PHE A 418 2.42 -39.79 -13.67
CA PHE A 418 3.37 -39.33 -12.65
C PHE A 418 2.67 -38.93 -11.36
N GLN A 419 3.42 -38.97 -10.27
CA GLN A 419 3.08 -38.32 -9.00
C GLN A 419 4.29 -37.52 -8.51
N ALA A 420 4.03 -36.32 -8.04
CA ALA A 420 5.04 -35.42 -7.50
C ALA A 420 4.59 -34.83 -6.16
N VAL A 421 5.56 -34.50 -5.32
CA VAL A 421 5.40 -33.85 -4.02
C VAL A 421 6.29 -32.62 -4.01
N TYR A 422 5.81 -31.52 -3.45
CA TYR A 422 6.58 -30.29 -3.33
C TYR A 422 6.50 -29.71 -1.91
N GLU A 423 7.53 -28.97 -1.51
CA GLU A 423 7.58 -28.21 -0.25
C GLU A 423 8.23 -26.83 -0.47
N ALA A 424 7.75 -25.84 0.27
CA ALA A 424 8.32 -24.51 0.36
C ALA A 424 9.44 -24.46 1.42
N LEU A 425 10.61 -24.00 0.99
CA LEU A 425 11.79 -23.75 1.79
C LEU A 425 11.88 -22.25 2.10
N CYS A 426 11.65 -21.88 3.36
CA CYS A 426 11.81 -20.51 3.83
C CYS A 426 13.25 -20.25 4.33
N GLY A 427 13.68 -18.98 4.33
CA GLY A 427 15.02 -18.58 4.76
C GLY A 427 16.09 -18.67 3.68
N GLY A 428 17.36 -18.71 4.11
CA GLY A 428 18.55 -18.76 3.26
C GLY A 428 19.34 -17.45 3.22
N GLU A 429 20.33 -17.38 2.33
CA GLU A 429 21.13 -16.17 2.11
C GLU A 429 20.43 -15.22 1.12
N VAL A 430 20.37 -13.94 1.49
CA VAL A 430 19.73 -12.88 0.71
C VAL A 430 20.75 -11.76 0.48
N LYS A 431 21.27 -11.69 -0.75
CA LYS A 431 22.31 -10.75 -1.18
C LYS A 431 21.73 -9.78 -2.21
N LYS A 432 20.94 -8.82 -1.73
CA LYS A 432 20.29 -7.76 -2.52
C LYS A 432 20.32 -6.47 -1.68
N ASP A 433 20.46 -5.31 -2.34
CA ASP A 433 20.45 -4.01 -1.66
C ASP A 433 19.07 -3.58 -1.15
N SER A 434 18.00 -4.22 -1.61
CA SER A 434 16.64 -4.03 -1.10
C SER A 434 15.74 -5.22 -1.43
N GLY A 435 14.62 -5.31 -0.72
CA GLY A 435 13.59 -6.30 -0.96
C GLY A 435 12.61 -6.42 0.21
N HIS A 436 11.87 -7.52 0.23
CA HIS A 436 10.95 -7.83 1.31
C HIS A 436 11.22 -9.24 1.88
N ILE A 437 10.88 -9.44 3.16
CA ILE A 437 10.78 -10.75 3.80
C ILE A 437 9.38 -10.90 4.37
N GLN A 438 8.80 -12.08 4.19
CA GLN A 438 7.48 -12.43 4.69
C GLN A 438 7.55 -13.74 5.48
N SER A 439 6.67 -13.91 6.46
CA SER A 439 6.42 -15.21 7.08
C SER A 439 5.89 -16.21 6.04
N PRO A 440 6.19 -17.52 6.19
CA PRO A 440 5.60 -18.56 5.34
C PRO A 440 4.09 -18.44 5.23
N ASN A 441 3.55 -18.66 4.02
CA ASN A 441 2.13 -18.57 3.68
C ASN A 441 1.48 -17.16 3.71
N TYR A 442 2.20 -16.09 4.08
CA TYR A 442 1.67 -14.71 4.05
C TYR A 442 1.04 -14.36 2.68
N PRO A 443 -0.12 -13.69 2.61
CA PRO A 443 -0.87 -13.05 3.71
C PRO A 443 -1.82 -13.98 4.49
N ASP A 444 -1.90 -15.26 4.14
CA ASP A 444 -2.72 -16.24 4.84
C ASP A 444 -1.97 -16.72 6.11
N ASP A 445 -2.67 -17.36 7.06
CA ASP A 445 -2.04 -17.76 8.33
C ASP A 445 -0.81 -18.66 8.13
N TYR A 446 0.28 -18.38 8.85
CA TYR A 446 1.51 -19.20 8.76
C TYR A 446 1.27 -20.63 9.26
N ARG A 447 2.06 -21.58 8.78
CA ARG A 447 1.96 -22.98 9.23
C ARG A 447 2.65 -23.18 10.60
N PRO A 448 2.13 -24.09 11.44
CA PRO A 448 2.76 -24.44 12.72
C PRO A 448 4.07 -25.23 12.50
N ASN A 449 4.93 -25.26 13.52
CA ASN A 449 6.22 -25.96 13.56
C ASN A 449 7.21 -25.55 12.44
N LYS A 450 7.20 -24.29 12.00
CA LYS A 450 8.16 -23.78 11.01
C LYS A 450 9.28 -23.00 11.70
N ALA A 451 10.50 -23.15 11.19
CA ALA A 451 11.67 -22.40 11.63
C ALA A 451 12.41 -21.88 10.39
N CYS A 452 12.38 -20.56 10.19
CA CYS A 452 12.92 -19.90 9.00
C CYS A 452 14.08 -18.99 9.42
N VAL A 453 15.23 -19.08 8.75
CA VAL A 453 16.41 -18.27 9.06
C VAL A 453 16.90 -17.57 7.80
N TRP A 454 16.82 -16.24 7.78
CA TRP A 454 17.34 -15.40 6.70
C TRP A 454 18.66 -14.74 7.12
N LYS A 455 19.66 -14.80 6.25
CA LYS A 455 20.91 -14.04 6.37
C LYS A 455 20.88 -12.93 5.33
N LEU A 456 20.51 -11.72 5.74
CA LEU A 456 20.55 -10.53 4.91
C LEU A 456 21.99 -10.03 4.75
N SER A 457 22.34 -9.58 3.55
CA SER A 457 23.57 -8.83 3.30
C SER A 457 23.33 -7.82 2.18
N VAL A 458 23.52 -6.54 2.49
CA VAL A 458 23.57 -5.45 1.49
C VAL A 458 25.03 -5.18 1.10
N SER A 459 25.23 -4.32 0.10
CA SER A 459 26.56 -3.84 -0.31
C SER A 459 27.46 -3.42 0.85
N GLU A 460 28.76 -3.71 0.76
CA GLU A 460 29.74 -3.33 1.78
C GLU A 460 29.84 -1.80 1.95
N GLY A 461 30.11 -1.35 3.18
CA GLY A 461 30.17 0.07 3.53
C GLY A 461 28.82 0.72 3.83
N PHE A 462 27.72 -0.04 3.85
CA PHE A 462 26.38 0.43 4.17
C PHE A 462 25.77 -0.33 5.34
N HIS A 463 24.64 0.16 5.87
CA HIS A 463 23.85 -0.52 6.89
C HIS A 463 22.60 -1.15 6.27
N VAL A 464 21.89 -1.95 7.05
CA VAL A 464 20.58 -2.50 6.71
C VAL A 464 19.51 -1.74 7.49
N GLY A 465 18.61 -1.09 6.77
CA GLY A 465 17.35 -0.58 7.31
C GLY A 465 16.26 -1.63 7.16
N ILE A 466 15.43 -1.81 8.19
CA ILE A 466 14.19 -2.60 8.15
C ILE A 466 13.01 -1.71 8.53
N SER A 467 11.95 -1.76 7.73
CA SER A 467 10.64 -1.18 8.07
C SER A 467 9.54 -2.23 7.96
N PHE A 468 8.80 -2.42 9.06
CA PHE A 468 7.68 -3.36 9.11
C PHE A 468 6.45 -2.79 8.41
N GLN A 469 5.85 -3.57 7.51
CA GLN A 469 4.60 -3.25 6.80
C GLN A 469 3.38 -3.82 7.55
N SER A 470 3.49 -5.06 8.04
CA SER A 470 2.49 -5.77 8.84
C SER A 470 3.17 -6.69 9.86
N PHE A 471 2.50 -6.90 11.00
CA PHE A 471 3.02 -7.73 12.08
C PHE A 471 1.88 -8.29 12.95
N GLU A 472 1.57 -9.57 12.79
CA GLU A 472 0.59 -10.32 13.56
C GLU A 472 1.14 -11.73 13.83
N ILE A 473 1.80 -11.89 14.97
CA ILE A 473 2.34 -13.17 15.48
C ILE A 473 1.59 -13.51 16.78
N GLU A 474 1.53 -14.78 17.19
CA GLU A 474 0.93 -15.15 18.47
C GLU A 474 1.47 -14.28 19.63
N ARG A 475 0.57 -13.76 20.47
CA ARG A 475 0.95 -12.84 21.55
C ARG A 475 1.28 -13.60 22.83
N HIS A 476 2.51 -13.46 23.32
CA HIS A 476 2.95 -13.94 24.63
C HIS A 476 3.86 -12.90 25.30
N ASP A 477 3.76 -12.70 26.62
CA ASP A 477 4.48 -11.64 27.35
C ASP A 477 6.02 -11.70 27.20
N SER A 478 6.56 -12.90 26.95
CA SER A 478 7.99 -13.14 26.66
C SER A 478 8.25 -13.72 25.26
N CYS A 479 7.26 -13.70 24.36
CA CYS A 479 7.34 -14.27 23.02
C CYS A 479 7.86 -15.73 22.98
N ALA A 480 7.40 -16.58 23.91
CA ALA A 480 7.95 -17.91 24.15
C ALA A 480 7.49 -18.95 23.11
N TYR A 481 6.27 -18.79 22.59
CA TYR A 481 5.66 -19.61 21.55
C TYR A 481 6.17 -19.15 20.18
N ASP A 482 5.34 -18.46 19.38
CA ASP A 482 5.74 -17.88 18.11
C ASP A 482 6.51 -16.56 18.27
N TYR A 483 7.54 -16.35 17.44
CA TYR A 483 8.33 -15.12 17.48
C TYR A 483 9.14 -14.84 16.21
N LEU A 484 9.44 -13.56 16.00
CA LEU A 484 10.48 -13.07 15.10
C LEU A 484 11.67 -12.54 15.92
N GLU A 485 12.86 -13.09 15.70
CA GLU A 485 14.11 -12.67 16.33
C GLU A 485 15.03 -12.01 15.30
N ILE A 486 15.58 -10.85 15.63
CA ILE A 486 16.49 -10.08 14.76
C ILE A 486 17.81 -9.82 15.50
N ARG A 487 18.93 -10.08 14.83
CA ARG A 487 20.30 -9.91 15.34
C ARG A 487 21.17 -9.11 14.38
N ASP A 488 22.05 -8.29 14.94
CA ASP A 488 22.92 -7.38 14.19
C ASP A 488 24.22 -8.06 13.77
N GLY A 489 24.34 -8.39 12.48
CA GLY A 489 25.38 -9.26 11.93
C GLY A 489 24.82 -10.55 11.33
N SER A 490 25.68 -11.51 10.96
CA SER A 490 25.31 -12.67 10.12
C SER A 490 25.06 -14.00 10.85
N SER A 491 24.97 -14.01 12.19
CA SER A 491 24.95 -15.24 12.99
C SER A 491 23.91 -15.27 14.12
N GLU A 492 23.55 -16.47 14.59
CA GLU A 492 22.72 -16.65 15.79
C GLU A 492 23.41 -16.15 17.07
N THR A 493 24.74 -16.03 17.06
CA THR A 493 25.56 -15.46 18.15
C THR A 493 25.70 -13.94 18.09
N SER A 494 25.20 -13.29 17.04
CA SER A 494 25.25 -11.84 16.88
C SER A 494 24.41 -11.11 17.93
N PRO A 495 24.74 -9.84 18.28
CA PRO A 495 23.96 -9.03 19.22
C PRO A 495 22.47 -9.04 18.91
N LEU A 496 21.65 -9.30 19.93
CA LEU A 496 20.19 -9.32 19.81
C LEU A 496 19.67 -7.88 19.68
N VAL A 497 18.99 -7.59 18.57
CA VAL A 497 18.23 -6.34 18.39
C VAL A 497 16.90 -6.45 19.12
N GLY A 498 16.20 -7.57 18.93
CA GLY A 498 14.94 -7.83 19.61
C GLY A 498 14.32 -9.18 19.25
N ARG A 499 13.36 -9.60 20.08
CA ARG A 499 12.47 -10.74 19.85
C ARG A 499 11.04 -10.21 19.96
N PHE A 500 10.28 -10.36 18.89
CA PHE A 500 9.00 -9.69 18.66
C PHE A 500 7.89 -10.72 18.47
N CYS A 501 6.71 -10.43 18.99
CA CYS A 501 5.49 -11.22 18.86
C CYS A 501 4.26 -10.37 19.17
N GLY A 502 3.05 -10.89 18.97
CA GLY A 502 1.82 -10.12 19.11
C GLY A 502 1.46 -9.27 17.89
N TYR A 503 0.68 -8.21 18.12
CA TYR A 503 0.01 -7.41 17.07
C TYR A 503 0.54 -5.96 16.97
N ASP A 504 1.40 -5.55 17.91
CA ASP A 504 1.99 -4.23 17.90
C ASP A 504 3.15 -4.23 16.90
N LYS A 505 3.05 -3.39 15.87
CA LYS A 505 4.09 -3.26 14.83
C LYS A 505 5.41 -2.83 15.49
N PRO A 506 6.52 -3.57 15.32
CA PRO A 506 7.81 -3.11 15.81
C PRO A 506 8.22 -1.79 15.17
N ASP A 507 8.99 -1.01 15.93
CA ASP A 507 9.71 0.15 15.42
C ASP A 507 10.67 -0.26 14.30
N ASP A 508 10.99 0.70 13.43
CA ASP A 508 11.88 0.46 12.30
C ASP A 508 13.35 0.38 12.78
N ILE A 509 14.13 -0.53 12.20
CA ILE A 509 15.43 -0.97 12.73
C ILE A 509 16.57 -0.50 11.80
N LYS A 510 17.64 0.03 12.39
CA LYS A 510 18.95 0.28 11.74
C LYS A 510 20.00 -0.68 12.32
N SER A 511 20.70 -1.41 11.47
CA SER A 511 21.85 -2.23 11.88
C SER A 511 23.14 -1.40 12.02
N SER A 512 24.13 -1.94 12.72
CA SER A 512 25.50 -1.39 12.80
C SER A 512 26.47 -2.03 11.79
N THR A 513 26.02 -3.04 11.05
CA THR A 513 26.79 -3.72 9.98
C THR A 513 25.98 -3.81 8.68
N ASN A 514 26.59 -4.22 7.57
CA ASN A 514 25.88 -4.49 6.31
C ASN A 514 25.09 -5.82 6.32
N GLN A 515 24.93 -6.46 7.49
CA GLN A 515 24.33 -7.79 7.62
C GLN A 515 23.31 -7.84 8.77
N LEU A 516 22.24 -8.60 8.57
CA LEU A 516 21.28 -8.94 9.62
C LEU A 516 20.96 -10.44 9.56
N TRP A 517 20.77 -11.02 10.73
CA TRP A 517 20.33 -12.40 10.89
C TRP A 517 18.92 -12.37 11.50
N ILE A 518 17.99 -13.00 10.80
CA ILE A 518 16.56 -12.96 11.12
C ILE A 518 16.06 -14.39 11.25
N LYS A 519 15.37 -14.70 12.35
CA LYS A 519 14.80 -16.02 12.60
C LYS A 519 13.33 -15.91 12.99
N PHE A 520 12.46 -16.55 12.22
CA PHE A 520 11.05 -16.75 12.57
C PHE A 520 10.86 -18.18 13.06
N VAL A 521 10.10 -18.36 14.13
CA VAL A 521 9.69 -19.67 14.66
C VAL A 521 8.19 -19.65 14.93
N SER A 522 7.51 -20.73 14.54
CA SER A 522 6.15 -21.06 14.97
C SER A 522 6.09 -22.40 15.71
N ASP A 523 5.23 -22.48 16.72
CA ASP A 523 4.98 -23.66 17.55
C ASP A 523 3.89 -24.56 16.94
N GLY A 524 3.41 -25.56 17.68
CA GLY A 524 2.39 -26.50 17.21
C GLY A 524 0.96 -25.94 17.08
N SER A 525 0.73 -24.67 17.41
CA SER A 525 -0.60 -24.10 17.65
C SER A 525 -0.74 -22.63 17.20
N ILE A 526 -1.87 -22.01 17.57
CA ILE A 526 -2.31 -20.61 17.38
C ILE A 526 -1.57 -19.80 16.29
N ASN A 527 -1.87 -20.09 15.03
CA ASN A 527 -1.30 -19.35 13.91
C ASN A 527 -2.03 -18.01 13.64
N LYS A 528 -1.34 -17.13 12.90
CA LYS A 528 -1.76 -15.78 12.49
C LYS A 528 -1.23 -15.44 11.10
N ALA A 529 -1.69 -14.33 10.51
CA ALA A 529 -1.23 -13.86 9.20
C ALA A 529 0.30 -13.66 9.12
N GLY A 530 0.96 -13.43 10.26
CA GLY A 530 2.41 -13.29 10.36
C GLY A 530 2.89 -11.89 10.05
N PHE A 531 4.01 -11.76 9.34
CA PHE A 531 4.66 -10.47 9.13
C PHE A 531 5.08 -10.27 7.68
N SER A 532 5.12 -8.99 7.28
CA SER A 532 5.80 -8.53 6.07
C SER A 532 6.68 -7.34 6.46
N LEU A 533 7.97 -7.44 6.15
CA LEU A 533 8.94 -6.36 6.34
C LEU A 533 9.64 -6.05 5.03
N ASN A 534 9.99 -4.78 4.84
CA ASN A 534 10.89 -4.33 3.78
C ASN A 534 12.28 -4.15 4.40
N TYR A 535 13.32 -4.57 3.67
CA TYR A 535 14.70 -4.23 3.99
C TYR A 535 15.32 -3.43 2.85
N PHE A 536 16.25 -2.55 3.18
CA PHE A 536 16.94 -1.71 2.22
C PHE A 536 18.34 -1.32 2.73
N LYS A 537 19.19 -0.94 1.79
CA LYS A 537 20.50 -0.35 2.03
C LYS A 537 20.34 1.02 2.67
N GLU A 538 20.69 1.10 3.95
CA GLU A 538 20.66 2.30 4.76
C GLU A 538 21.99 3.05 4.64
N VAL A 539 21.89 4.35 4.40
CA VAL A 539 23.01 5.29 4.33
C VAL A 539 23.01 6.12 5.62
N ASP A 540 24.17 6.67 5.99
CA ASP A 540 24.20 7.83 6.87
C ASP A 540 24.69 9.05 6.07
N GLU A 541 23.77 9.79 5.46
CA GLU A 541 24.11 10.94 4.60
C GLU A 541 24.76 12.07 5.40
N CYS A 542 24.46 12.16 6.70
CA CYS A 542 25.06 13.13 7.61
C CYS A 542 26.54 12.84 7.90
N SER A 543 26.94 11.57 7.88
CA SER A 543 28.34 11.15 8.01
C SER A 543 29.21 11.49 6.79
N ARG A 544 28.61 11.89 5.66
CA ARG A 544 29.36 12.27 4.45
C ARG A 544 30.13 13.57 4.67
N PRO A 545 31.28 13.79 3.99
CA PRO A 545 32.09 14.99 4.16
C PRO A 545 31.38 16.33 3.92
N ASN A 546 30.25 16.33 3.20
CA ASN A 546 29.43 17.50 2.94
C ASN A 546 28.22 17.65 3.87
N ASN A 547 28.13 16.90 4.99
CA ASN A 547 27.02 17.01 5.96
C ASN A 547 25.63 16.79 5.32
N GLY A 548 25.51 15.81 4.40
CA GLY A 548 24.30 15.61 3.58
C GLY A 548 24.00 16.74 2.58
N GLY A 549 24.86 17.76 2.48
CA GLY A 549 24.57 19.02 1.79
C GLY A 549 23.72 19.99 2.63
N CYS A 550 23.56 19.75 3.93
CA CYS A 550 22.90 20.67 4.85
C CYS A 550 23.85 21.79 5.27
N GLU A 551 23.40 23.05 5.21
CA GLU A 551 24.23 24.21 5.55
C GLU A 551 24.67 24.20 7.02
N GLN A 552 23.77 23.82 7.94
CA GLN A 552 24.03 23.82 9.38
C GLN A 552 23.97 22.40 9.95
N ARG A 553 22.78 21.87 10.28
CA ARG A 553 22.64 20.56 10.92
C ARG A 553 22.04 19.55 9.95
N CYS A 554 22.67 18.39 9.82
CA CYS A 554 22.05 17.21 9.22
C CYS A 554 21.44 16.31 10.31
N VAL A 555 20.27 15.75 10.04
CA VAL A 555 19.58 14.78 10.90
C VAL A 555 19.29 13.53 10.08
N ASN A 556 20.00 12.44 10.37
CA ASN A 556 19.76 11.16 9.71
C ASN A 556 18.41 10.61 10.13
N THR A 557 17.69 10.03 9.19
CA THR A 557 16.47 9.24 9.42
C THR A 557 16.67 7.85 8.85
N LEU A 558 15.71 6.94 8.95
CA LEU A 558 15.85 5.64 8.31
C LEU A 558 15.40 5.75 6.84
N GLY A 559 16.29 5.37 5.91
CA GLY A 559 16.08 5.43 4.46
C GLY A 559 16.23 6.83 3.84
N SER A 560 16.61 7.84 4.63
CA SER A 560 16.78 9.23 4.17
C SER A 560 17.42 10.10 5.25
N TYR A 561 17.54 11.39 5.00
CA TYR A 561 17.99 12.41 5.95
C TYR A 561 17.20 13.71 5.76
N LYS A 562 17.30 14.62 6.73
CA LYS A 562 16.77 15.99 6.61
C LYS A 562 17.71 17.02 7.20
N CYS A 563 17.70 18.21 6.64
CA CYS A 563 18.43 19.34 7.19
C CYS A 563 17.61 20.06 8.27
N ALA A 564 18.30 20.68 9.21
CA ALA A 564 17.75 21.51 10.26
C ALA A 564 18.70 22.67 10.54
N CYS A 565 18.13 23.79 10.97
CA CYS A 565 18.90 25.00 11.26
C CYS A 565 19.07 25.20 12.77
N ASP A 566 20.10 25.95 13.14
CA ASP A 566 20.35 26.37 14.51
C ASP A 566 19.37 27.49 14.95
N PRO A 567 19.18 27.70 16.26
CA PRO A 567 18.20 28.66 16.77
C PRO A 567 18.44 30.09 16.24
N GLY A 568 17.42 30.67 15.59
CA GLY A 568 17.52 31.97 14.91
C GLY A 568 17.62 31.88 13.38
N TYR A 569 17.60 30.67 12.82
CA TYR A 569 17.55 30.41 11.39
C TYR A 569 16.34 29.53 11.04
N GLU A 570 15.79 29.70 9.82
CA GLU A 570 14.73 28.86 9.26
C GLU A 570 15.22 28.15 8.00
N LEU A 571 14.68 26.96 7.73
CA LEU A 571 15.11 26.15 6.60
C LEU A 571 14.57 26.76 5.30
N GLY A 572 15.47 27.06 4.35
CA GLY A 572 15.13 27.65 3.06
C GLY A 572 14.29 26.73 2.16
N GLN A 573 13.83 27.26 1.03
CA GLN A 573 12.93 26.54 0.11
C GLN A 573 13.58 25.27 -0.48
N ASP A 574 14.90 25.25 -0.61
CA ASP A 574 15.70 24.10 -1.05
C ASP A 574 15.77 22.96 -0.02
N LYS A 575 15.22 23.16 1.18
CA LYS A 575 15.27 22.27 2.34
C LYS A 575 16.69 21.93 2.81
N LYS A 576 17.70 22.77 2.49
CA LYS A 576 19.12 22.54 2.80
C LYS A 576 19.82 23.77 3.37
N SER A 577 19.56 24.93 2.79
CA SER A 577 20.02 26.25 3.26
C SER A 577 19.29 26.69 4.52
N CYS A 578 19.91 27.61 5.27
CA CYS A 578 19.41 28.15 6.51
C CYS A 578 19.36 29.68 6.45
N GLU A 579 18.17 30.23 6.20
CA GLU A 579 17.93 31.66 6.09
C GLU A 579 17.83 32.30 7.49
N ALA A 580 18.34 33.52 7.65
CA ALA A 580 18.31 34.23 8.93
C ALA A 580 16.86 34.58 9.31
N ALA A 581 16.40 34.08 10.45
CA ALA A 581 15.02 34.12 10.87
C ALA A 581 14.85 34.80 12.24
N CYS A 582 13.66 34.63 12.82
CA CYS A 582 13.36 34.97 14.21
C CYS A 582 13.84 33.88 15.17
N GLY A 583 14.44 34.25 16.30
CA GLY A 583 14.94 33.28 17.28
C GLY A 583 16.26 33.72 17.90
N GLY A 584 17.04 32.73 18.32
CA GLY A 584 18.45 32.91 18.71
C GLY A 584 18.85 32.12 19.95
N PHE A 585 20.16 31.87 20.09
CA PHE A 585 20.75 31.37 21.32
C PHE A 585 21.13 32.56 22.23
N LEU A 586 20.51 32.65 23.42
CA LEU A 586 20.63 33.80 24.32
C LEU A 586 21.19 33.38 25.68
N THR A 587 22.35 33.92 26.03
CA THR A 587 23.08 33.62 27.28
C THR A 587 23.01 34.75 28.33
N LYS A 588 22.31 35.84 28.01
CA LYS A 588 22.12 36.97 28.95
C LYS A 588 21.28 36.51 30.14
N LEU A 589 21.53 37.07 31.32
CA LEU A 589 20.73 36.74 32.52
C LEU A 589 19.32 37.34 32.46
N ASN A 590 19.09 38.36 31.65
CA ASN A 590 17.78 38.94 31.36
C ASN A 590 17.72 39.49 29.93
N GLY A 591 16.50 39.75 29.45
CA GLY A 591 16.25 40.35 28.15
C GLY A 591 14.80 40.21 27.72
N SER A 592 14.55 40.54 26.45
CA SER A 592 13.23 40.46 25.82
C SER A 592 13.29 39.60 24.55
N ILE A 593 12.22 38.88 24.25
CA ILE A 593 11.98 38.20 22.98
C ILE A 593 10.59 38.60 22.47
N ASN A 594 10.46 38.81 21.16
CA ASN A 594 9.22 39.23 20.53
C ASN A 594 8.93 38.34 19.31
N SER A 595 7.67 38.24 18.91
CA SER A 595 7.32 37.67 17.60
C SER A 595 7.95 38.49 16.45
N PRO A 596 8.27 37.85 15.31
CA PRO A 596 8.72 38.57 14.12
C PRO A 596 7.72 39.67 13.73
N GLY A 597 8.20 40.85 13.35
CA GLY A 597 7.35 41.97 12.96
C GLY A 597 6.76 42.81 14.10
N TRP A 598 6.86 42.38 15.38
CA TRP A 598 6.32 43.10 16.54
C TRP A 598 6.70 44.59 16.54
N PRO A 599 5.76 45.53 16.77
CA PRO A 599 4.37 45.35 17.21
C PRO A 599 3.34 45.22 16.07
N LYS A 600 3.77 44.99 14.83
CA LYS A 600 2.88 44.63 13.71
C LYS A 600 2.55 43.14 13.77
N GLU A 601 1.60 42.73 12.95
CA GLU A 601 1.25 41.32 12.77
C GLU A 601 2.45 40.48 12.32
N TYR A 602 2.57 39.25 12.85
CA TYR A 602 3.65 38.36 12.48
C TYR A 602 3.46 37.78 11.07
N PRO A 603 4.54 37.51 10.31
CA PRO A 603 4.41 36.84 9.02
C PRO A 603 3.88 35.40 9.18
N PRO A 604 3.11 34.88 8.20
CA PRO A 604 2.73 33.47 8.13
C PRO A 604 3.96 32.58 7.83
N ASN A 605 3.80 31.27 8.08
CA ASN A 605 4.80 30.21 7.88
C ASN A 605 6.13 30.42 8.63
N LYS A 606 6.12 31.06 9.80
CA LYS A 606 7.34 31.29 10.60
C LYS A 606 7.51 30.23 11.68
N ASN A 607 8.76 29.84 11.91
CA ASN A 607 9.16 28.89 12.93
C ASN A 607 10.33 29.46 13.73
N CYS A 608 10.02 30.29 14.73
CA CYS A 608 11.01 30.98 15.52
C CYS A 608 11.43 30.13 16.73
N ILE A 609 12.73 29.90 16.92
CA ILE A 609 13.24 29.14 18.08
C ILE A 609 14.23 30.00 18.87
N TRP A 610 13.89 30.27 20.14
CA TRP A 610 14.81 30.84 21.12
C TRP A 610 15.27 29.75 22.09
N GLN A 611 16.58 29.71 22.32
CA GLN A 611 17.21 28.87 23.34
C GLN A 611 17.89 29.77 24.36
N LEU A 612 17.36 29.78 25.59
CA LEU A 612 17.89 30.57 26.69
C LEU A 612 18.78 29.68 27.57
N VAL A 613 20.01 30.13 27.89
CA VAL A 613 20.93 29.41 28.80
C VAL A 613 21.54 30.37 29.80
N ALA A 614 21.21 30.17 31.07
CA ALA A 614 21.83 30.83 32.22
C ALA A 614 22.89 29.91 32.88
N PRO A 615 23.77 30.41 33.75
CA PRO A 615 24.67 29.56 34.54
C PRO A 615 23.90 28.59 35.45
N THR A 616 24.48 27.44 35.77
CA THR A 616 23.82 26.30 36.47
C THR A 616 23.17 26.63 37.82
N GLN A 617 23.60 27.71 38.48
CA GLN A 617 23.04 28.22 39.74
C GLN A 617 21.73 29.03 39.59
N TYR A 618 21.24 29.24 38.36
CA TYR A 618 20.03 30.00 38.05
C TYR A 618 18.87 29.11 37.56
N ARG A 619 17.66 29.67 37.58
CA ARG A 619 16.50 29.28 36.77
C ARG A 619 16.01 30.47 35.97
N ILE A 620 15.41 30.22 34.81
CA ILE A 620 14.92 31.25 33.89
C ILE A 620 13.41 31.33 34.03
N SER A 621 12.89 32.53 34.26
CA SER A 621 11.46 32.84 34.25
C SER A 621 11.14 33.66 33.01
N LEU A 622 10.10 33.25 32.27
CA LEU A 622 9.55 33.93 31.11
C LEU A 622 8.18 34.54 31.49
N LYS A 623 8.02 35.83 31.22
CA LYS A 623 6.78 36.59 31.43
C LYS A 623 6.38 37.24 30.12
N PHE A 624 5.18 36.94 29.63
CA PHE A 624 4.57 37.70 28.55
C PHE A 624 4.04 39.03 29.09
N ASP A 625 4.26 40.12 28.35
CA ASP A 625 3.64 41.43 28.61
C ASP A 625 2.51 41.72 27.61
N GLN A 626 2.56 41.11 26.42
CA GLN A 626 1.51 41.09 25.40
C GLN A 626 1.47 39.72 24.75
N PHE A 627 0.28 39.22 24.42
CA PHE A 627 0.08 37.92 23.77
C PHE A 627 -1.23 37.90 22.96
N GLU A 628 -1.14 37.80 21.64
CA GLU A 628 -2.28 37.72 20.71
C GLU A 628 -1.87 36.89 19.47
N THR A 629 -2.31 35.64 19.40
CA THR A 629 -2.00 34.67 18.33
C THR A 629 -3.29 34.00 17.83
N GLU A 630 -3.33 33.48 16.60
CA GLU A 630 -4.46 32.62 16.21
C GLU A 630 -4.48 31.37 17.09
N GLY A 631 -5.66 30.85 17.42
CA GLY A 631 -5.77 29.68 18.28
C GLY A 631 -7.17 29.12 18.41
N ASN A 632 -7.22 27.89 18.92
CA ASN A 632 -8.39 27.21 19.44
C ASN A 632 -7.99 26.48 20.74
N ASP A 633 -8.91 25.77 21.39
CA ASP A 633 -8.67 25.10 22.68
C ASP A 633 -7.49 24.08 22.70
N VAL A 634 -6.97 23.69 21.52
CA VAL A 634 -5.85 22.75 21.35
C VAL A 634 -4.62 23.41 20.70
N CYS A 635 -4.69 24.72 20.44
CA CYS A 635 -3.66 25.50 19.74
C CYS A 635 -3.18 24.83 18.45
N LYS A 636 -4.12 24.51 17.55
CA LYS A 636 -3.84 23.79 16.31
C LYS A 636 -3.10 24.62 15.25
N TYR A 637 -3.46 25.90 15.13
CA TYR A 637 -2.94 26.85 14.16
C TYR A 637 -1.63 27.46 14.67
N ASP A 638 -1.60 28.76 14.95
CA ASP A 638 -0.46 29.42 15.56
C ASP A 638 -0.30 29.07 17.04
N PHE A 639 0.94 29.05 17.54
CA PHE A 639 1.21 28.82 18.96
C PHE A 639 2.62 29.21 19.40
N VAL A 640 2.76 29.48 20.71
CA VAL A 640 4.03 29.50 21.42
C VAL A 640 4.13 28.28 22.34
N GLU A 641 5.19 27.50 22.21
CA GLU A 641 5.49 26.34 23.04
C GLU A 641 6.73 26.60 23.92
N VAL A 642 6.66 26.25 25.21
CA VAL A 642 7.74 26.52 26.17
C VAL A 642 8.18 25.26 26.91
N ARG A 643 9.49 24.97 26.91
CA ARG A 643 10.08 23.73 27.46
C ARG A 643 11.27 24.00 28.39
N SER A 644 11.40 23.16 29.43
CA SER A 644 12.58 23.09 30.31
C SER A 644 13.67 22.20 29.69
N GLY A 645 14.54 22.82 28.89
CA GLY A 645 15.65 22.16 28.19
C GLY A 645 15.95 22.87 26.87
N LEU A 646 16.81 22.27 26.03
CA LEU A 646 17.22 22.84 24.73
C LEU A 646 16.68 22.07 23.51
N THR A 647 16.08 20.89 23.71
CA THR A 647 15.55 20.04 22.63
C THR A 647 14.03 20.12 22.53
N SER A 648 13.46 19.64 21.42
CA SER A 648 12.01 19.41 21.27
C SER A 648 11.49 18.45 22.34
N ASP A 649 12.28 17.46 22.74
CA ASP A 649 11.83 16.35 23.60
C ASP A 649 11.95 16.70 25.09
N SER A 650 12.47 17.89 25.38
CA SER A 650 12.57 18.46 26.72
C SER A 650 11.19 18.67 27.37
N LYS A 651 11.14 18.75 28.70
CA LYS A 651 9.87 18.80 29.46
C LYS A 651 9.03 20.01 29.07
N LEU A 652 7.87 19.75 28.47
CA LEU A 652 6.85 20.76 28.15
C LEU A 652 6.25 21.39 29.40
N HIS A 653 6.17 22.73 29.41
CA HIS A 653 5.38 23.52 30.36
C HIS A 653 3.98 23.79 29.82
N GLY A 654 3.87 24.14 28.55
CA GLY A 654 2.60 24.41 27.88
C GLY A 654 2.78 24.84 26.44
N LYS A 655 1.68 24.75 25.71
CA LYS A 655 1.48 25.26 24.34
C LYS A 655 0.36 26.29 24.43
N PHE A 656 0.63 27.52 24.00
CA PHE A 656 -0.21 28.69 24.24
C PHE A 656 -0.60 29.32 22.92
N CYS A 657 -1.83 29.81 22.83
CA CYS A 657 -2.39 30.45 21.64
C CYS A 657 -3.58 31.35 22.05
N GLY A 658 -4.15 32.09 21.10
CA GLY A 658 -5.24 33.02 21.38
C GLY A 658 -4.76 34.34 21.99
N SER A 659 -5.65 35.02 22.72
CA SER A 659 -5.42 36.33 23.34
C SER A 659 -5.36 36.31 24.88
N GLU A 660 -5.47 35.13 25.51
CA GLU A 660 -5.26 35.01 26.95
C GLU A 660 -3.76 35.05 27.27
N LEU A 661 -3.39 35.90 28.23
CA LEU A 661 -1.99 36.15 28.55
C LEU A 661 -1.43 35.03 29.46
N PRO A 662 -0.41 34.25 29.03
CA PRO A 662 0.08 33.12 29.81
C PRO A 662 0.67 33.53 31.15
N ALA A 663 0.43 32.72 32.19
CA ALA A 663 1.08 32.87 33.49
C ALA A 663 2.61 32.73 33.39
N VAL A 664 3.35 33.32 34.34
CA VAL A 664 4.83 33.31 34.34
C VAL A 664 5.35 31.87 34.37
N ILE A 665 6.20 31.52 33.40
CA ILE A 665 6.73 30.16 33.21
C ILE A 665 8.16 30.11 33.71
N THR A 666 8.44 29.28 34.71
CA THR A 666 9.80 29.11 35.27
C THR A 666 10.40 27.76 34.90
N SER A 667 11.61 27.76 34.35
CA SER A 667 12.33 26.54 33.98
C SER A 667 12.73 25.70 35.19
N GLN A 668 12.71 24.38 35.03
CA GLN A 668 13.20 23.42 36.02
C GLN A 668 14.73 23.51 36.18
N TYR A 669 15.43 23.74 35.06
CA TYR A 669 16.88 23.81 34.93
C TYR A 669 17.36 25.25 34.65
N ASN A 670 18.64 25.42 34.35
CA ASN A 670 19.24 26.69 33.93
C ASN A 670 19.10 26.98 32.43
N ASN A 671 18.23 26.27 31.72
CA ASN A 671 17.95 26.46 30.30
C ASN A 671 16.44 26.37 29.99
N MET A 672 16.03 27.01 28.91
CA MET A 672 14.64 27.05 28.43
C MET A 672 14.62 27.16 26.90
N ARG A 673 13.71 26.45 26.26
CA ARG A 673 13.42 26.58 24.82
C ARG A 673 12.03 27.17 24.63
N ILE A 674 11.92 28.16 23.76
CA ILE A 674 10.68 28.79 23.31
C ILE A 674 10.59 28.59 21.80
N GLU A 675 9.50 28.02 21.32
CA GLU A 675 9.21 27.85 19.89
C GLU A 675 7.92 28.59 19.55
N PHE A 676 7.95 29.51 18.59
CA PHE A 676 6.75 30.13 18.01
C PHE A 676 6.56 29.61 16.59
N LYS A 677 5.35 29.12 16.29
CA LYS A 677 4.96 28.71 14.95
C LYS A 677 3.74 29.48 14.48
N SER A 678 3.77 29.93 13.22
CA SER A 678 2.61 30.41 12.48
C SER A 678 2.33 29.55 11.25
N ASP A 679 1.06 29.34 10.91
CA ASP A 679 0.65 28.62 9.70
C ASP A 679 0.57 29.53 8.46
N ASN A 680 0.00 29.05 7.35
CA ASN A 680 -0.07 29.80 6.09
C ASN A 680 -1.21 30.84 6.02
N THR A 681 -1.97 31.01 7.10
CA THR A 681 -3.14 31.87 7.20
C THR A 681 -3.11 32.79 8.45
N VAL A 682 -4.14 33.62 8.58
CA VAL A 682 -4.53 34.47 9.74
C VAL A 682 -3.42 34.87 10.74
N SER A 683 -2.64 35.89 10.39
CA SER A 683 -1.78 36.56 11.35
C SER A 683 -2.55 37.34 12.43
N LYS A 684 -1.94 37.48 13.62
CA LYS A 684 -2.30 38.40 14.71
C LYS A 684 -1.08 39.24 15.11
N LYS A 685 -1.22 40.13 16.09
CA LYS A 685 -0.11 40.99 16.56
C LYS A 685 1.09 40.23 17.12
N GLY A 686 0.88 39.01 17.62
CA GLY A 686 1.91 38.18 18.23
C GLY A 686 2.15 38.52 19.69
N PHE A 687 3.42 38.51 20.11
CA PHE A 687 3.76 38.61 21.52
C PHE A 687 5.03 39.41 21.78
N GLN A 688 5.09 39.94 22.99
CA GLN A 688 6.30 40.48 23.61
C GLN A 688 6.46 39.82 24.98
N ALA A 689 7.63 39.24 25.24
CA ALA A 689 7.94 38.55 26.47
C ALA A 689 9.32 38.94 27.02
N ASN A 690 9.40 39.08 28.33
CA ASN A 690 10.64 39.32 29.06
C ASN A 690 11.08 38.04 29.77
N PHE A 691 12.37 37.73 29.69
CA PHE A 691 12.99 36.64 30.44
C PHE A 691 13.99 37.17 31.46
N PHE A 692 14.09 36.52 32.61
CA PHE A 692 15.01 36.86 33.68
C PHE A 692 15.46 35.64 34.46
N SER A 693 16.69 35.67 34.95
CA SER A 693 17.35 34.53 35.61
C SER A 693 17.49 34.77 37.12
N GLU A 694 16.87 33.91 37.92
CA GLU A 694 16.91 33.98 39.39
C GLU A 694 17.89 32.97 39.99
N LYS A 695 18.73 33.40 40.95
CA LYS A 695 19.62 32.47 41.68
C LYS A 695 18.78 31.53 42.55
N LYS A 696 19.03 30.22 42.43
CA LYS A 696 18.37 29.16 43.21
C LYS A 696 18.38 29.43 44.73
N ASN A 697 19.43 30.08 45.25
CA ASN A 697 19.60 30.38 46.68
C ASN A 697 18.64 31.47 47.24
N ASN A 698 17.90 32.21 46.42
CA ASN A 698 16.90 33.15 46.93
C ASN A 698 15.57 32.47 47.34
N ILE A 699 15.32 31.24 46.86
CA ILE A 699 14.09 30.49 47.17
C ILE A 699 14.06 30.09 48.66
N GLN A 700 15.21 29.72 49.25
CA GLN A 700 15.31 29.43 50.70
C GLN A 700 15.13 30.68 51.57
N LYS A 701 15.62 31.85 51.13
CA LYS A 701 15.46 33.11 51.88
C LYS A 701 13.99 33.58 51.92
N LEU A 702 13.23 33.36 50.85
CA LEU A 702 11.80 33.68 50.79
C LEU A 702 10.92 32.70 51.59
N GLN A 703 11.38 31.47 51.84
CA GLN A 703 10.71 30.57 52.78
C GLN A 703 10.99 30.96 54.24
N GLN A 704 12.23 31.31 54.60
CA GLN A 704 12.57 31.75 55.97
C GLN A 704 11.93 33.10 56.37
N LEU A 705 11.76 34.05 55.43
CA LEU A 705 11.07 35.31 55.71
C LEU A 705 9.56 35.15 55.99
N ASN A 706 8.94 34.06 55.52
CA ASN A 706 7.52 33.77 55.77
C ASN A 706 7.26 33.00 57.08
N GLU A 707 8.28 32.42 57.72
CA GLU A 707 8.14 31.78 59.03
C GLU A 707 8.29 32.79 60.19
N VAL A 708 9.12 33.82 60.04
CA VAL A 708 9.29 34.86 61.07
C VAL A 708 8.01 35.69 61.29
N ASN A 709 7.28 36.02 60.21
CA ASN A 709 6.05 36.81 60.29
C ASN A 709 4.81 36.05 60.78
N ARG A 710 4.90 34.74 61.05
CA ARG A 710 3.83 33.95 61.72
C ARG A 710 4.04 33.80 63.23
N GLY A 711 5.13 34.32 63.78
CA GLY A 711 5.50 34.14 65.20
C GLY A 711 4.89 35.14 66.20
N GLN A 712 4.22 36.21 65.76
CA GLN A 712 3.72 37.29 66.63
C GLN A 712 2.21 37.55 66.53
N GLN A 713 1.39 36.50 66.63
CA GLN A 713 -0.02 36.63 67.06
C GLN A 713 -0.54 35.30 67.59
N ASN A 714 -0.50 35.12 68.92
CA ASN A 714 -1.46 34.37 69.75
C ASN A 714 -0.89 34.12 71.16
N GLN A 715 -1.21 35.01 72.11
CA GLN A 715 -1.10 34.71 73.54
C GLN A 715 -2.50 34.63 74.19
N ALA A 716 -2.82 33.42 74.68
CA ALA A 716 -3.72 33.11 75.79
C ALA A 716 -5.24 33.39 75.64
N PRO A 717 -6.11 32.79 76.50
CA PRO A 717 -5.84 31.81 77.56
C PRO A 717 -6.58 30.46 77.43
N LYS A 718 -6.12 29.46 78.21
CA LYS A 718 -6.71 28.11 78.30
C LYS A 718 -7.88 28.05 79.30
N ARG A 719 -8.90 27.22 79.01
CA ARG A 719 -9.79 26.58 80.00
C ARG A 719 -9.91 25.08 79.71
N VAL A 720 -10.40 24.30 80.68
CA VAL A 720 -9.99 22.90 80.93
C VAL A 720 -11.19 21.95 81.15
N ARG A 721 -11.00 20.64 80.85
CA ARG A 721 -11.85 19.43 81.08
C ARG A 721 -12.94 19.10 80.02
N PRO A 722 -13.38 17.82 79.90
CA PRO A 722 -12.64 16.55 80.13
C PRO A 722 -12.87 15.45 79.04
N ARG A 723 -12.15 14.33 79.16
CA ARG A 723 -12.32 13.09 78.35
C ARG A 723 -13.64 12.37 78.62
N MET A 724 -14.20 11.70 77.59
CA MET A 724 -14.94 10.44 77.76
C MET A 724 -14.61 9.41 76.67
N ARG A 725 -14.71 8.12 77.03
CA ARG A 725 -14.48 6.95 76.16
C ARG A 725 -15.72 6.64 75.33
N LEU A 726 -15.56 5.96 74.20
CA LEU A 726 -16.62 5.15 73.59
C LEU A 726 -16.10 3.81 73.07
N ARG A 727 -16.97 2.79 73.10
CA ARG A 727 -16.69 1.37 72.86
C ARG A 727 -16.91 0.98 71.40
N THR A 728 -16.16 -0.01 70.94
CA THR A 728 -16.44 -0.82 69.74
C THR A 728 -17.61 -1.78 69.94
N VAL A 729 -18.55 -1.87 68.99
CA VAL A 729 -19.44 -3.04 68.80
C VAL A 729 -19.69 -3.28 67.29
N LYS A 730 -19.73 -4.55 66.88
CA LYS A 730 -19.96 -5.07 65.51
C LYS A 730 -21.43 -5.04 65.08
N LYS A 731 -21.71 -5.02 63.75
CA LYS A 731 -22.60 -5.94 62.97
C LYS A 731 -22.79 -5.43 61.51
N THR A 732 -22.49 -6.21 60.46
CA THR A 732 -23.41 -7.03 59.59
C THR A 732 -24.60 -6.25 59.01
N ARG A 733 -25.04 -6.39 57.74
CA ARG A 733 -24.80 -7.36 56.63
C ARG A 733 -25.27 -6.70 55.27
N PRO A 734 -25.18 -7.37 54.10
CA PRO A 734 -25.67 -6.88 52.79
C PRO A 734 -27.18 -7.26 52.61
N PRO A 735 -27.85 -7.09 51.44
CA PRO A 735 -27.45 -7.61 50.12
C PRO A 735 -26.72 -6.61 49.20
#